data_AF-A0A820C2A2-F1
#
_entry.id   AF-A0A820C2A2-F1
#
_cell.length_a   1.000
_cell.length_b   1.000
_cell.length_c   1.000
_cell.angle_alpha   90.00
_cell.angle_beta   90.00
_cell.angle_gamma   90.00
#
_symmetry.space_group_name_H-M   'P 1'
#
loop_
_entity.id
_entity.type
_entity.pdbx_description
1 polymer ?
#
loop_
_entity_poly.entity_id
_entity_poly.type
_entity_poly.pdbx_seq_one_letter_code
_entity_poly.pdbx_strand_id
1 'polypeptide(L)'
;IDQMFIGIFILLLILKPIACVIIYDTTDDNAHGVRIAGNDQFIVYGMNLVMGFHINFAPYVPLPNCVYMNTSRDFYVYSLDVVFNNDNNTSDQLFTFVQISEQMSTQNIYFSIITVNKSLCINGNMSTAIIRDTLILNGTHQEYMLLKVVPSQKYACVFADTFALMFDIVNNEIIELKDSYTFYSYSYPIIPHAIDVTDTYVIGVAYAISYINPNIAVVIAFLCELQPFRSINYTTIIDMNTLTQTATLATTYNIANQMSIAVNNERQMAVFGFPLINVVLLLNINTTSTNTSQWNINIMRTDHGPPNSGFGQSVAWIDDKTVAILLYSINARSWSQSEVWTFAVDIPLQIPLSVFPNNQQILDVDFSVTFFQMVLWSNNLYLLVIYNFVILVPSQAPGYQSIWYNDEDFYSTIFQSAPCPSGTYKNEAGYGVCTICPPQTKNRGNEPAIECSSCLSNSFCPLGSIDDVTLINYTSYIQTFAYPDSPDMNNYDDIIVQNIFSIGHSVRCLIIAPLFWASLAIALCFIIWFIMTMGKVFNCQIIVRHRDNAKKFLKNTDIVGEGERWIGGLSSFAIVVLFGFTFWFAADYHQLYPIETSGPMHASCDTTMRNAIFDNALQLPLSNPDGSRWPIFDMLDAQPFTMSLDLINTGADCENITIQQNRPGVNYVTLSNLSCLMQPDNVTLTATFPLPQHQLEVQLNISGVYSIGGIRLCLRGPGIINGSSTLQTLDTCTLLFTTNETLARTSTVSVSLIK
;
A
#
# COMPACT_ATOMS: atom_id res chain seq x y z
N ILE A 1 27.71 -40.57 -68.09
CA ILE A 1 26.96 -39.65 -67.20
C ILE A 1 26.92 -40.21 -65.78
N ASP A 2 26.66 -41.50 -65.60
CA ASP A 2 26.59 -42.13 -64.27
C ASP A 2 27.91 -42.17 -63.47
N GLN A 3 29.06 -42.30 -64.13
CA GLN A 3 30.36 -42.22 -63.43
C GLN A 3 30.75 -40.80 -63.00
N MET A 4 30.25 -39.78 -63.70
CA MET A 4 30.50 -38.37 -63.35
C MET A 4 29.64 -37.94 -62.16
N PHE A 5 28.43 -38.50 -62.05
CA PHE A 5 27.55 -38.31 -60.89
C PHE A 5 28.11 -38.93 -59.62
N ILE A 6 28.69 -40.13 -59.70
CA ILE A 6 29.32 -40.78 -58.54
C ILE A 6 30.55 -39.99 -58.07
N GLY A 7 31.36 -39.47 -59.01
CA GLY A 7 32.51 -38.61 -58.69
C GLY A 7 32.11 -37.31 -57.98
N ILE A 8 31.05 -36.63 -58.44
CA ILE A 8 30.52 -35.41 -57.81
C ILE A 8 29.87 -35.73 -56.45
N PHE A 9 29.19 -36.86 -56.31
CA PHE A 9 28.56 -37.27 -55.05
C PHE A 9 29.60 -37.65 -53.98
N ILE A 10 30.68 -38.32 -54.37
CA ILE A 10 31.82 -38.63 -53.49
C ILE A 10 32.58 -37.34 -53.16
N LEU A 11 32.78 -36.42 -54.11
CA LEU A 11 33.38 -35.11 -53.84
C LEU A 11 32.53 -34.27 -52.87
N LEU A 12 31.19 -34.30 -53.00
CA LEU A 12 30.25 -33.64 -52.08
C LEU A 12 30.20 -34.30 -50.69
N LEU A 13 30.38 -35.62 -50.61
CA LEU A 13 30.49 -36.36 -49.34
C LEU A 13 31.84 -36.11 -48.65
N ILE A 14 32.93 -35.95 -49.40
CA ILE A 14 34.27 -35.63 -48.90
C ILE A 14 34.42 -34.13 -48.57
N LEU A 15 33.67 -33.24 -49.24
CA LEU A 15 33.61 -31.80 -48.93
C LEU A 15 32.62 -31.47 -47.80
N LYS A 16 31.72 -32.41 -47.42
CA LYS A 16 30.75 -32.21 -46.34
C LYS A 16 31.32 -31.98 -44.93
N PRO A 17 32.55 -32.40 -44.55
CA PRO A 17 33.11 -32.06 -43.24
C PRO A 17 33.76 -30.66 -43.20
N ILE A 18 33.86 -29.91 -44.31
CA ILE A 18 34.57 -28.62 -44.34
C ILE A 18 33.63 -27.41 -44.16
N ALA A 19 32.32 -27.63 -44.15
CA ALA A 19 31.34 -26.61 -43.78
C ALA A 19 30.39 -27.17 -42.73
N CYS A 20 30.94 -27.62 -41.60
CA CYS A 20 30.16 -27.61 -40.37
C CYS A 20 29.99 -26.12 -40.00
N VAL A 21 28.97 -25.47 -40.54
CA VAL A 21 28.42 -24.28 -39.90
C VAL A 21 27.90 -24.80 -38.57
N ILE A 22 28.72 -24.66 -37.53
CA ILE A 22 28.29 -25.00 -36.17
C ILE A 22 27.18 -24.01 -35.86
N ILE A 23 25.94 -24.51 -35.84
CA ILE A 23 24.79 -23.76 -35.37
C ILE A 23 24.92 -23.80 -33.84
N TYR A 24 25.59 -22.81 -33.28
CA TYR A 24 25.72 -22.65 -31.83
C TYR A 24 24.37 -22.28 -31.23
N ASP A 25 24.11 -22.79 -30.03
CA ASP A 25 22.91 -22.46 -29.29
C ASP A 25 23.03 -21.05 -28.69
N THR A 26 22.59 -20.05 -29.44
CA THR A 26 22.56 -18.67 -28.96
C THR A 26 21.44 -18.39 -27.94
N THR A 27 20.75 -19.42 -27.44
CA THR A 27 19.67 -19.25 -26.46
C THR A 27 20.19 -19.14 -25.02
N ASP A 28 21.48 -19.41 -24.77
CA ASP A 28 22.08 -19.20 -23.46
C ASP A 28 22.40 -17.71 -23.22
N ASP A 29 21.48 -16.96 -22.63
CA ASP A 29 21.74 -15.53 -22.28
C ASP A 29 22.85 -15.38 -21.22
N ASN A 30 23.16 -16.43 -20.45
CA ASN A 30 24.21 -16.36 -19.44
C ASN A 30 25.61 -16.45 -20.06
N ALA A 31 25.75 -17.16 -21.18
CA ALA A 31 26.96 -17.20 -22.00
C ALA A 31 26.99 -16.09 -23.07
N HIS A 32 25.84 -15.80 -23.69
CA HIS A 32 25.74 -14.98 -24.90
C HIS A 32 24.81 -13.76 -24.80
N GLY A 33 24.19 -13.52 -23.65
CA GLY A 33 23.29 -12.38 -23.42
C GLY A 33 24.03 -11.08 -23.16
N VAL A 34 23.28 -10.12 -22.63
CA VAL A 34 23.79 -8.77 -22.32
C VAL A 34 24.70 -8.78 -21.10
N ARG A 35 25.71 -7.92 -21.11
CA ARG A 35 26.62 -7.71 -19.98
C ARG A 35 26.62 -6.27 -19.53
N ILE A 36 26.64 -6.08 -18.22
CA ILE A 36 26.75 -4.76 -17.59
C ILE A 36 27.89 -4.74 -16.57
N ALA A 37 28.65 -3.65 -16.56
CA ALA A 37 29.54 -3.28 -15.47
C ALA A 37 29.65 -1.77 -15.41
N GLY A 38 29.96 -1.25 -14.23
CA GLY A 38 30.05 0.17 -14.02
C GLY A 38 30.70 0.51 -12.69
N ASN A 39 31.08 1.77 -12.58
CA ASN A 39 31.60 2.39 -11.38
C ASN A 39 31.07 3.83 -11.30
N ASP A 40 31.52 4.59 -10.31
CA ASP A 40 31.11 5.99 -10.08
C ASP A 40 31.34 6.93 -11.27
N GLN A 41 32.18 6.55 -12.23
CA GLN A 41 32.58 7.40 -13.34
C GLN A 41 31.82 7.08 -14.62
N PHE A 42 31.59 5.80 -14.93
CA PHE A 42 30.90 5.37 -16.13
C PHE A 42 30.34 3.95 -16.02
N ILE A 43 29.41 3.64 -16.91
CA ILE A 43 28.79 2.33 -17.05
C ILE A 43 28.96 1.89 -18.48
N VAL A 44 29.24 0.60 -18.66
CA VAL A 44 29.31 -0.05 -19.96
C VAL A 44 28.27 -1.14 -20.02
N TYR A 45 27.57 -1.14 -21.15
CA TYR A 45 26.54 -2.08 -21.49
C TYR A 45 26.93 -2.73 -22.82
N GLY A 46 27.09 -4.06 -22.87
CA GLY A 46 27.50 -4.80 -24.06
C GLY A 46 26.41 -5.74 -24.57
N MET A 47 26.10 -5.68 -25.87
CA MET A 47 25.17 -6.59 -26.57
C MET A 47 25.91 -7.44 -27.61
N ASN A 48 25.77 -8.77 -27.54
CA ASN A 48 26.36 -9.66 -28.55
C ASN A 48 25.61 -9.64 -29.91
N LEU A 49 24.27 -9.47 -29.91
CA LEU A 49 23.45 -9.52 -31.14
C LEU A 49 23.75 -8.43 -32.17
N VAL A 50 24.15 -7.24 -31.72
CA VAL A 50 24.46 -6.07 -32.59
C VAL A 50 25.92 -5.63 -32.42
N MET A 51 26.68 -6.31 -31.54
CA MET A 51 28.04 -5.94 -31.10
C MET A 51 28.23 -4.43 -30.93
N GLY A 52 27.46 -3.90 -29.99
CA GLY A 52 27.52 -2.51 -29.56
C GLY A 52 27.80 -2.42 -28.07
N PHE A 53 28.69 -1.51 -27.69
CA PHE A 53 28.88 -1.06 -26.32
C PHE A 53 28.20 0.30 -26.17
N HIS A 54 27.26 0.39 -25.24
CA HIS A 54 26.68 1.66 -24.82
C HIS A 54 27.38 2.09 -23.54
N ILE A 55 27.92 3.31 -23.56
CA ILE A 55 28.69 3.86 -22.46
C ILE A 55 28.01 5.13 -21.97
N ASN A 56 27.65 5.13 -20.68
CA ASN A 56 27.02 6.26 -20.01
C ASN A 56 27.98 6.81 -18.94
N PHE A 57 28.30 8.09 -19.02
CA PHE A 57 29.26 8.75 -18.13
C PHE A 57 28.56 9.53 -17.02
N ALA A 58 29.19 9.61 -15.84
CA ALA A 58 28.76 10.49 -14.76
C ALA A 58 28.95 11.99 -15.12
N PRO A 59 28.10 12.91 -14.61
CA PRO A 59 26.86 12.64 -13.88
C PRO A 59 25.83 12.10 -14.87
N TYR A 60 25.29 10.90 -14.69
CA TYR A 60 24.54 10.16 -15.71
C TYR A 60 23.32 10.96 -16.22
N VAL A 61 23.52 11.74 -17.27
CA VAL A 61 22.50 12.60 -17.89
C VAL A 61 21.87 11.82 -19.04
N PRO A 62 20.55 11.94 -19.28
CA PRO A 62 19.99 11.52 -20.55
C PRO A 62 20.65 12.33 -21.67
N LEU A 63 21.48 11.63 -22.45
CA LEU A 63 22.22 12.07 -23.63
C LEU A 63 23.52 12.89 -23.43
N PRO A 64 24.49 12.71 -24.35
CA PRO A 64 24.53 11.71 -25.42
C PRO A 64 25.21 10.40 -24.97
N ASN A 65 24.49 9.29 -25.20
CA ASN A 65 25.01 7.94 -24.97
C ASN A 65 26.14 7.65 -25.96
N CYS A 66 27.29 7.23 -25.46
CA CYS A 66 28.44 6.89 -26.26
C CYS A 66 28.27 5.46 -26.79
N VAL A 67 27.96 5.31 -28.09
CA VAL A 67 27.80 3.99 -28.71
C VAL A 67 29.04 3.65 -29.51
N TYR A 68 29.71 2.57 -29.14
CA TYR A 68 30.80 1.97 -29.89
C TYR A 68 30.31 0.67 -30.54
N MET A 69 30.34 0.59 -31.87
CA MET A 69 30.00 -0.65 -32.59
C MET A 69 31.28 -1.34 -33.03
N ASN A 70 31.46 -2.60 -32.62
CA ASN A 70 32.51 -3.44 -33.19
C ASN A 70 32.01 -3.96 -34.55
N THR A 71 32.80 -3.75 -35.60
CA THR A 71 32.40 -4.09 -36.97
C THR A 71 32.44 -5.58 -37.28
N SER A 72 33.14 -6.38 -36.47
CA SER A 72 33.15 -7.85 -36.64
C SER A 72 31.91 -8.44 -35.98
N ARG A 73 31.12 -9.25 -36.69
CA ARG A 73 29.96 -9.99 -36.15
C ARG A 73 30.32 -11.34 -35.50
N ASP A 74 31.61 -11.63 -35.40
CA ASP A 74 32.14 -12.96 -35.05
C ASP A 74 32.66 -13.06 -33.61
N PHE A 75 32.71 -11.97 -32.84
CA PHE A 75 33.15 -11.97 -31.44
C PHE A 75 31.96 -12.02 -30.48
N TYR A 76 31.99 -12.92 -29.51
CA TYR A 76 30.99 -12.97 -28.43
C TYR A 76 31.64 -12.56 -27.11
N VAL A 77 31.08 -11.57 -26.45
CA VAL A 77 31.52 -11.07 -25.14
C VAL A 77 30.87 -11.92 -24.06
N TYR A 78 31.69 -12.60 -23.26
CA TYR A 78 31.22 -13.45 -22.17
C TYR A 78 31.22 -12.73 -20.84
N SER A 79 32.19 -11.86 -20.60
CA SER A 79 32.25 -11.04 -19.40
C SER A 79 32.97 -9.73 -19.68
N LEU A 80 32.55 -8.68 -18.99
CA LEU A 80 33.12 -7.34 -19.07
C LEU A 80 33.22 -6.74 -17.67
N ASP A 81 34.20 -5.87 -17.47
CA ASP A 81 34.35 -5.13 -16.23
C ASP A 81 35.07 -3.78 -16.49
N VAL A 82 34.91 -2.83 -15.57
CA VAL A 82 35.44 -1.47 -15.71
C VAL A 82 36.72 -1.28 -14.89
N VAL A 83 37.66 -0.48 -15.40
CA VAL A 83 38.89 -0.16 -14.69
C VAL A 83 38.69 1.08 -13.83
N PHE A 84 39.06 0.99 -12.55
CA PHE A 84 39.04 2.12 -11.63
C PHE A 84 40.18 3.09 -11.93
N ASN A 85 39.86 4.32 -12.37
CA ASN A 85 40.82 5.39 -12.57
C ASN A 85 40.66 6.45 -11.47
N ASN A 86 41.60 6.54 -10.53
CA ASN A 86 41.56 7.54 -9.44
C ASN A 86 41.84 8.99 -9.89
N ASP A 87 42.12 9.23 -11.18
CA ASP A 87 42.50 10.54 -11.71
C ASP A 87 41.27 11.43 -12.00
N ASN A 88 40.74 12.05 -10.93
CA ASN A 88 39.47 12.77 -10.93
C ASN A 88 39.44 14.17 -11.59
N ASN A 89 40.46 14.62 -12.34
CA ASN A 89 40.61 16.09 -12.50
C ASN A 89 41.07 16.68 -13.85
N THR A 90 40.85 16.03 -15.00
CA THR A 90 41.06 16.72 -16.30
C THR A 90 39.95 16.42 -17.32
N SER A 91 39.65 17.37 -18.20
CA SER A 91 38.63 17.29 -19.25
C SER A 91 38.92 16.28 -20.37
N ASP A 92 40.10 15.66 -20.36
CA ASP A 92 40.55 14.60 -21.28
C ASP A 92 40.53 13.21 -20.60
N GLN A 93 39.44 12.90 -19.89
CA GLN A 93 39.30 11.62 -19.22
C GLN A 93 39.20 10.46 -20.22
N LEU A 94 40.24 9.62 -20.21
CA LEU A 94 40.25 8.30 -20.81
C LEU A 94 39.60 7.32 -19.84
N PHE A 95 38.57 6.64 -20.32
CA PHE A 95 37.86 5.59 -19.59
C PHE A 95 38.25 4.24 -20.18
N THR A 96 38.62 3.31 -19.32
CA THR A 96 39.10 2.00 -19.75
C THR A 96 38.20 0.92 -19.17
N PHE A 97 37.75 0.02 -20.01
CA PHE A 97 37.08 -1.21 -19.60
C PHE A 97 37.75 -2.39 -20.29
N VAL A 98 37.55 -3.57 -19.73
CA VAL A 98 38.11 -4.82 -20.21
C VAL A 98 37.01 -5.81 -20.51
N GLN A 99 37.29 -6.72 -21.43
CA GLN A 99 36.39 -7.82 -21.75
C GLN A 99 37.15 -9.09 -22.04
N ILE A 100 36.48 -10.21 -21.83
CA ILE A 100 36.88 -11.51 -22.37
C ILE A 100 35.86 -11.93 -23.42
N SER A 101 36.35 -12.26 -24.61
CA SER A 101 35.51 -12.59 -25.76
C SER A 101 36.06 -13.79 -26.52
N GLU A 102 35.18 -14.52 -27.19
CA GLU A 102 35.56 -15.60 -28.10
C GLU A 102 35.21 -15.20 -29.53
N GLN A 103 36.15 -15.42 -30.44
CA GLN A 103 35.88 -15.34 -31.87
C GLN A 103 35.30 -16.67 -32.35
N MET A 104 34.00 -16.71 -32.65
CA MET A 104 33.24 -17.95 -32.90
C MET A 104 33.73 -18.74 -34.11
N SER A 105 34.17 -18.09 -35.19
CA SER A 105 34.68 -18.80 -36.37
C SER A 105 35.97 -19.58 -36.12
N THR A 106 36.79 -19.12 -35.16
CA THR A 106 38.11 -19.71 -34.86
C THR A 106 38.18 -20.37 -33.48
N GLN A 107 37.19 -20.13 -32.62
CA GLN A 107 37.20 -20.49 -31.20
C GLN A 107 38.43 -19.95 -30.46
N ASN A 108 38.85 -18.75 -30.83
CA ASN A 108 40.00 -18.09 -30.24
C ASN A 108 39.51 -17.14 -29.14
N ILE A 109 40.12 -17.24 -27.98
CA ILE A 109 39.76 -16.43 -26.81
C ILE A 109 40.67 -15.21 -26.77
N TYR A 110 40.08 -14.03 -26.71
CA TYR A 110 40.76 -12.75 -26.65
C TYR A 110 40.40 -12.00 -25.37
N PHE A 111 41.43 -11.47 -24.73
CA PHE A 111 41.30 -10.42 -23.73
C PHE A 111 41.48 -9.07 -24.42
N SER A 112 40.46 -8.21 -24.33
CA SER A 112 40.51 -6.89 -24.95
C SER A 112 40.53 -5.79 -23.90
N ILE A 113 41.47 -4.86 -24.03
CA ILE A 113 41.44 -3.58 -23.30
C ILE A 113 40.86 -2.53 -24.24
N ILE A 114 39.76 -1.90 -23.82
CA ILE A 114 39.06 -0.88 -24.61
C ILE A 114 39.15 0.44 -23.87
N THR A 115 39.75 1.45 -24.49
CA THR A 115 39.89 2.79 -23.93
C THR A 115 39.14 3.81 -24.77
N VAL A 116 38.29 4.60 -24.12
CA VAL A 116 37.39 5.57 -24.74
C VAL A 116 37.64 6.97 -24.17
N ASN A 117 37.75 7.96 -25.04
CA ASN A 117 37.85 9.36 -24.63
C ASN A 117 36.45 9.99 -24.53
N LYS A 118 36.09 10.50 -23.35
CA LYS A 118 34.77 11.11 -23.09
C LYS A 118 34.49 12.34 -23.95
N SER A 119 35.46 13.22 -24.17
CA SER A 119 35.24 14.45 -24.95
C SER A 119 34.95 14.16 -26.42
N LEU A 120 35.60 13.13 -26.98
CA LEU A 120 35.35 12.68 -28.35
C LEU A 120 34.01 11.94 -28.49
N CYS A 121 33.62 11.19 -27.46
CA CYS A 121 32.37 10.45 -27.51
C CYS A 121 31.12 11.32 -27.33
N ILE A 122 31.18 12.31 -26.43
CA ILE A 122 30.07 13.27 -26.24
C ILE A 122 29.81 14.08 -27.52
N ASN A 123 30.85 14.35 -28.32
CA ASN A 123 30.76 15.09 -29.58
C ASN A 123 30.31 14.22 -30.77
N GLY A 124 29.90 12.97 -30.56
CA GLY A 124 29.34 12.09 -31.60
C GLY A 124 30.36 11.51 -32.59
N ASN A 125 31.66 11.58 -32.28
CA ASN A 125 32.70 11.03 -33.15
C ASN A 125 32.91 9.54 -32.84
N MET A 126 32.16 8.67 -33.52
CA MET A 126 32.00 7.23 -33.25
C MET A 126 33.27 6.34 -33.44
N SER A 127 34.44 6.90 -33.74
CA SER A 127 35.60 6.15 -34.27
C SER A 127 36.85 6.11 -33.39
N THR A 128 36.78 6.42 -32.08
CA THR A 128 37.99 6.67 -31.28
C THR A 128 38.18 5.77 -30.05
N ALA A 129 37.54 4.60 -30.00
CA ALA A 129 37.91 3.58 -29.02
C ALA A 129 39.25 2.96 -29.42
N ILE A 130 40.24 2.98 -28.52
CA ILE A 130 41.51 2.29 -28.70
C ILE A 130 41.32 0.88 -28.15
N ILE A 131 41.44 -0.13 -29.01
CA ILE A 131 41.33 -1.53 -28.64
C ILE A 131 42.71 -2.18 -28.69
N ARG A 132 43.05 -2.90 -27.64
CA ARG A 132 44.22 -3.77 -27.58
C ARG A 132 43.75 -5.17 -27.29
N ASP A 133 43.76 -6.01 -28.31
CA ASP A 133 43.38 -7.42 -28.22
C ASP A 133 44.63 -8.27 -27.98
N THR A 134 44.56 -9.11 -26.96
CA THR A 134 45.59 -10.10 -26.66
C THR A 134 44.96 -11.48 -26.76
N LEU A 135 45.50 -12.32 -27.64
CA LEU A 135 45.09 -13.71 -27.80
C LEU A 135 45.55 -14.53 -26.58
N ILE A 136 44.61 -15.20 -25.92
CA ILE A 136 44.86 -16.00 -24.71
C ILE A 136 44.99 -17.49 -25.05
N LEU A 137 43.99 -18.03 -25.76
CA LEU A 137 43.92 -19.44 -26.14
C LEU A 137 43.37 -19.58 -27.57
N ASN A 138 43.79 -20.64 -28.26
CA ASN A 138 43.38 -20.96 -29.63
C ASN A 138 42.57 -22.26 -29.68
N GLY A 139 41.46 -22.25 -30.42
CA GLY A 139 40.71 -23.45 -30.76
C GLY A 139 40.03 -24.14 -29.57
N THR A 140 39.65 -23.39 -28.54
CA THR A 140 38.96 -23.90 -27.34
C THR A 140 37.74 -23.04 -27.06
N HIS A 141 36.56 -23.59 -27.30
CA HIS A 141 35.30 -22.91 -26.98
C HIS A 141 35.04 -22.93 -25.48
N GLN A 142 34.70 -21.76 -24.91
CA GLN A 142 34.43 -21.62 -23.48
C GLN A 142 33.21 -20.74 -23.22
N GLU A 143 32.18 -21.32 -22.62
CA GLU A 143 30.91 -20.63 -22.35
C GLU A 143 30.92 -19.85 -21.02
N TYR A 144 31.62 -20.39 -20.01
CA TYR A 144 31.61 -19.85 -18.65
C TYR A 144 32.94 -19.16 -18.34
N MET A 145 33.07 -17.92 -18.79
CA MET A 145 34.23 -17.08 -18.50
C MET A 145 33.81 -15.90 -17.65
N LEU A 146 34.38 -15.78 -16.46
CA LEU A 146 34.10 -14.68 -15.54
C LEU A 146 35.32 -13.78 -15.43
N LEU A 147 35.13 -12.47 -15.63
CA LEU A 147 36.16 -11.45 -15.59
C LEU A 147 35.87 -10.48 -14.44
N LYS A 148 36.91 -10.16 -13.66
CA LYS A 148 36.88 -9.08 -12.67
C LYS A 148 38.18 -8.29 -12.63
N VAL A 149 38.08 -6.97 -12.49
CA VAL A 149 39.20 -6.05 -12.30
C VAL A 149 39.43 -5.84 -10.81
N VAL A 150 40.68 -5.90 -10.38
CA VAL A 150 41.05 -5.65 -8.98
C VAL A 150 40.87 -4.16 -8.66
N PRO A 151 40.18 -3.75 -7.57
CA PRO A 151 39.81 -2.35 -7.36
C PRO A 151 40.98 -1.35 -7.29
N SER A 152 42.03 -1.66 -6.52
CA SER A 152 43.20 -0.77 -6.37
C SER A 152 44.35 -1.10 -7.33
N GLN A 153 44.29 -2.24 -8.02
CA GLN A 153 45.36 -2.73 -8.86
C GLN A 153 44.92 -2.75 -10.32
N LYS A 154 45.80 -2.38 -11.24
CA LYS A 154 45.49 -2.42 -12.68
C LYS A 154 45.66 -3.84 -13.25
N TYR A 155 45.13 -4.84 -12.55
CA TYR A 155 45.10 -6.24 -12.95
C TYR A 155 43.66 -6.70 -13.16
N ALA A 156 43.49 -7.64 -14.10
CA ALA A 156 42.25 -8.37 -14.26
C ALA A 156 42.49 -9.86 -14.00
N CYS A 157 41.50 -10.51 -13.38
CA CYS A 157 41.46 -11.94 -13.21
C CYS A 157 40.34 -12.53 -14.05
N VAL A 158 40.63 -13.62 -14.76
CA VAL A 158 39.64 -14.40 -15.50
C VAL A 158 39.62 -15.82 -14.95
N PHE A 159 38.42 -16.32 -14.67
CA PHE A 159 38.18 -17.69 -14.24
C PHE A 159 37.25 -18.35 -15.24
N ALA A 160 37.73 -19.46 -15.79
CA ALA A 160 36.99 -20.32 -16.69
C ALA A 160 37.07 -21.77 -16.19
N ASP A 161 36.23 -22.63 -16.75
CA ASP A 161 36.24 -24.07 -16.56
C ASP A 161 37.57 -24.76 -16.96
N THR A 162 38.33 -24.16 -17.88
CA THR A 162 39.56 -24.71 -18.46
C THR A 162 40.83 -23.93 -18.11
N PHE A 163 40.71 -22.68 -17.65
CA PHE A 163 41.87 -21.89 -17.27
C PHE A 163 41.54 -20.82 -16.23
N ALA A 164 42.59 -20.37 -15.53
CA ALA A 164 42.59 -19.15 -14.74
C ALA A 164 43.72 -18.24 -15.26
N LEU A 165 43.39 -16.96 -15.46
CA LEU A 165 44.30 -15.96 -16.02
C LEU A 165 44.39 -14.75 -15.08
N MET A 166 45.60 -14.24 -14.90
CA MET A 166 45.87 -12.94 -14.30
C MET A 166 46.58 -12.06 -15.33
N PHE A 167 46.00 -10.91 -15.63
CA PHE A 167 46.41 -10.04 -16.73
C PHE A 167 46.77 -8.63 -16.24
N ASP A 168 47.89 -8.09 -16.73
CA ASP A 168 48.32 -6.71 -16.48
C ASP A 168 47.71 -5.75 -17.51
N ILE A 169 46.76 -4.93 -17.06
CA ILE A 169 46.06 -3.98 -17.92
C ILE A 169 46.99 -2.83 -18.35
N VAL A 170 47.98 -2.47 -17.53
CA VAL A 170 48.91 -1.34 -17.82
C VAL A 170 49.90 -1.73 -18.88
N ASN A 171 50.57 -2.86 -18.64
CA ASN A 171 51.64 -3.35 -19.51
C ASN A 171 51.09 -4.14 -20.71
N ASN A 172 49.80 -4.51 -20.68
CA ASN A 172 49.14 -5.36 -21.68
C ASN A 172 49.84 -6.73 -21.81
N GLU A 173 50.08 -7.37 -20.67
CA GLU A 173 50.83 -8.62 -20.58
C GLU A 173 50.13 -9.65 -19.69
N ILE A 174 50.28 -10.93 -20.05
CA ILE A 174 49.82 -12.05 -19.21
C ILE A 174 50.82 -12.22 -18.07
N ILE A 175 50.37 -12.06 -16.83
CA ILE A 175 51.19 -12.29 -15.65
C ILE A 175 51.26 -13.79 -15.35
N GLU A 176 50.10 -14.44 -15.38
CA GLU A 176 49.97 -15.86 -15.10
C GLU A 176 48.79 -16.46 -15.84
N LEU A 177 48.99 -17.61 -16.48
CA LEU A 177 47.96 -18.43 -17.10
C LEU A 177 48.13 -19.86 -16.60
N LYS A 178 47.12 -20.38 -15.89
CA LYS A 178 47.10 -21.74 -15.36
C LYS A 178 45.94 -22.51 -15.96
N ASP A 179 46.19 -23.76 -16.32
CA ASP A 179 45.16 -24.72 -16.71
C ASP A 179 44.29 -25.07 -15.49
N SER A 180 42.97 -25.24 -15.66
CA SER A 180 42.02 -25.54 -14.59
C SER A 180 42.35 -26.80 -13.79
N TYR A 181 42.92 -27.85 -14.41
CA TYR A 181 43.38 -29.05 -13.72
C TYR A 181 44.49 -28.74 -12.71
N THR A 182 45.38 -27.81 -13.06
CA THR A 182 46.48 -27.38 -12.19
C THR A 182 46.03 -26.34 -11.19
N PHE A 183 45.19 -25.41 -11.62
CA PHE A 183 44.73 -24.30 -10.82
C PHE A 183 43.78 -24.77 -9.74
N TYR A 184 42.69 -25.44 -10.13
CA TYR A 184 41.69 -25.82 -9.16
C TYR A 184 42.15 -27.01 -8.30
N SER A 185 42.92 -27.95 -8.87
CA SER A 185 43.39 -29.14 -8.12
C SER A 185 42.27 -29.86 -7.35
N TYR A 186 41.04 -29.82 -7.86
CA TYR A 186 39.85 -30.41 -7.25
C TYR A 186 39.51 -31.74 -7.93
N SER A 187 38.95 -32.69 -7.19
CA SER A 187 38.68 -34.04 -7.69
C SER A 187 37.53 -34.12 -8.71
N TYR A 188 36.98 -33.00 -9.15
CA TYR A 188 35.80 -32.86 -10.01
C TYR A 188 35.99 -31.66 -10.97
N PRO A 189 35.45 -31.68 -12.20
CA PRO A 189 35.42 -30.49 -13.05
C PRO A 189 34.62 -29.39 -12.37
N ILE A 190 35.12 -28.16 -12.45
CA ILE A 190 34.54 -26.98 -11.83
C ILE A 190 34.07 -26.04 -12.92
N ILE A 191 32.82 -25.60 -12.83
CA ILE A 191 32.24 -24.57 -13.69
C ILE A 191 31.99 -23.34 -12.82
N PRO A 192 32.78 -22.26 -12.97
CA PRO A 192 32.59 -21.04 -12.19
C PRO A 192 31.34 -20.28 -12.66
N HIS A 193 30.49 -19.84 -11.73
CA HIS A 193 29.26 -19.08 -12.05
C HIS A 193 29.29 -17.63 -11.57
N ALA A 194 29.96 -17.34 -10.45
CA ALA A 194 30.16 -15.97 -10.01
C ALA A 194 31.48 -15.82 -9.26
N ILE A 195 32.12 -14.67 -9.44
CA ILE A 195 33.33 -14.27 -8.72
C ILE A 195 33.20 -12.81 -8.30
N ASP A 196 33.86 -12.48 -7.19
CA ASP A 196 34.11 -11.12 -6.80
C ASP A 196 35.51 -11.00 -6.20
N VAL A 197 36.08 -9.80 -6.28
CA VAL A 197 37.51 -9.60 -6.05
C VAL A 197 37.78 -8.43 -5.12
N THR A 198 38.78 -8.60 -4.26
CA THR A 198 39.36 -7.54 -3.44
C THR A 198 40.81 -7.30 -3.87
N ASP A 199 41.49 -6.37 -3.23
CA ASP A 199 42.90 -6.10 -3.49
C ASP A 199 43.84 -7.25 -3.11
N THR A 200 43.36 -8.23 -2.36
CA THR A 200 44.19 -9.30 -1.79
C THR A 200 43.71 -10.70 -2.11
N TYR A 201 42.44 -10.87 -2.51
CA TYR A 201 41.88 -12.18 -2.81
C TYR A 201 40.70 -12.11 -3.76
N VAL A 202 40.45 -13.24 -4.43
CA VAL A 202 39.24 -13.53 -5.19
C VAL A 202 38.44 -14.56 -4.41
N ILE A 203 37.14 -14.34 -4.32
CA ILE A 203 36.19 -15.34 -3.87
C ILE A 203 35.28 -15.70 -5.03
N GLY A 204 34.90 -16.96 -5.12
CA GLY A 204 34.02 -17.42 -6.17
C GLY A 204 33.14 -18.57 -5.74
N VAL A 205 32.12 -18.80 -6.55
CA VAL A 205 31.17 -19.88 -6.39
C VAL A 205 31.04 -20.63 -7.70
N ALA A 206 31.00 -21.95 -7.61
CA ALA A 206 31.04 -22.83 -8.75
C ALA A 206 30.26 -24.11 -8.52
N TYR A 207 29.84 -24.75 -9.61
CA TYR A 207 29.39 -26.14 -9.59
C TYR A 207 30.57 -27.07 -9.79
N ALA A 208 30.70 -28.06 -8.90
CA ALA A 208 31.60 -29.19 -9.07
C ALA A 208 30.81 -30.43 -9.51
N ILE A 209 31.14 -30.97 -10.70
CA ILE A 209 30.36 -32.05 -11.32
C ILE A 209 31.00 -33.42 -11.01
N SER A 210 30.20 -34.39 -10.57
CA SER A 210 30.74 -35.72 -10.26
C SER A 210 31.18 -36.48 -11.52
N TYR A 211 32.43 -36.96 -11.54
CA TYR A 211 32.93 -37.86 -12.61
C TYR A 211 32.20 -39.21 -12.66
N ILE A 212 31.68 -39.68 -11.53
CA ILE A 212 31.04 -41.00 -11.40
C ILE A 212 29.58 -40.92 -11.86
N ASN A 213 28.91 -39.81 -11.56
CA ASN A 213 27.55 -39.56 -12.01
C ASN A 213 27.43 -38.10 -12.49
N PRO A 214 27.53 -37.84 -13.80
CA PRO A 214 27.49 -36.49 -14.35
C PRO A 214 26.11 -35.83 -14.23
N ASN A 215 25.13 -36.47 -13.58
CA ASN A 215 23.84 -35.88 -13.19
C ASN A 215 23.88 -35.23 -11.78
N ILE A 216 24.98 -35.39 -11.04
CA ILE A 216 25.16 -34.86 -9.68
C ILE A 216 26.16 -33.70 -9.70
N ALA A 217 25.72 -32.53 -9.26
CA ALA A 217 26.54 -31.35 -9.05
C ALA A 217 26.50 -30.92 -7.58
N VAL A 218 27.62 -30.37 -7.11
CA VAL A 218 27.78 -29.81 -5.76
C VAL A 218 28.11 -28.34 -5.89
N VAL A 219 27.59 -27.50 -5.00
CA VAL A 219 27.97 -26.09 -4.97
C VAL A 219 29.14 -25.90 -4.02
N ILE A 220 30.22 -25.35 -4.56
CA ILE A 220 31.44 -25.06 -3.83
C ILE A 220 31.72 -23.56 -3.83
N ALA A 221 32.21 -23.07 -2.70
CA ALA A 221 32.93 -21.81 -2.60
C ALA A 221 34.41 -22.07 -2.82
N PHE A 222 35.09 -21.15 -3.48
CA PHE A 222 36.55 -21.10 -3.51
C PHE A 222 37.06 -19.72 -3.13
N LEU A 223 38.21 -19.69 -2.44
CA LEU A 223 38.91 -18.48 -2.02
C LEU A 223 40.35 -18.56 -2.49
N CYS A 224 40.81 -17.57 -3.25
CA CYS A 224 42.13 -17.54 -3.85
C CYS A 224 42.88 -16.25 -3.50
N GLU A 225 44.11 -16.36 -3.01
CA GLU A 225 44.97 -15.21 -2.70
C GLU A 225 45.63 -14.63 -3.96
N LEU A 226 45.66 -13.29 -4.06
CA LEU A 226 46.23 -12.53 -5.17
C LEU A 226 47.68 -12.09 -4.89
N GLN A 227 48.67 -12.92 -5.23
CA GLN A 227 50.10 -12.56 -5.33
C GLN A 227 50.92 -13.53 -6.22
N PRO A 228 50.82 -13.37 -7.55
CA PRO A 228 50.20 -14.40 -8.41
C PRO A 228 49.28 -15.40 -7.70
N PHE A 229 48.57 -16.27 -8.42
CA PHE A 229 47.69 -17.23 -7.76
C PHE A 229 48.49 -18.19 -6.86
N ARG A 230 48.49 -17.98 -5.53
CA ARG A 230 49.33 -18.72 -4.58
C ARG A 230 48.65 -19.92 -3.95
N SER A 231 47.48 -19.69 -3.37
CA SER A 231 46.71 -20.71 -2.66
C SER A 231 45.25 -20.59 -3.01
N ILE A 232 44.60 -21.72 -3.25
CA ILE A 232 43.16 -21.83 -3.41
C ILE A 232 42.61 -22.79 -2.35
N ASN A 233 41.63 -22.33 -1.59
CA ASN A 233 40.93 -23.12 -0.60
C ASN A 233 39.47 -23.31 -1.02
N TYR A 234 38.92 -24.49 -0.74
CA TYR A 234 37.55 -24.87 -1.08
C TYR A 234 36.72 -25.13 0.16
N THR A 235 35.47 -24.70 0.10
CA THR A 235 34.46 -25.04 1.11
C THR A 235 33.20 -25.49 0.38
N THR A 236 32.73 -26.70 0.67
CA THR A 236 31.43 -27.16 0.18
C THR A 236 30.33 -26.38 0.90
N ILE A 237 29.48 -25.71 0.12
CA ILE A 237 28.39 -24.88 0.66
C ILE A 237 27.08 -25.69 0.71
N ILE A 238 26.77 -26.42 -0.37
CA ILE A 238 25.54 -27.21 -0.50
C ILE A 238 25.91 -28.65 -0.88
N ASP A 239 25.43 -29.62 -0.12
CA ASP A 239 25.82 -31.04 -0.24
C ASP A 239 25.02 -31.78 -1.34
N MET A 240 25.66 -32.84 -1.87
CA MET A 240 25.23 -33.74 -2.96
C MET A 240 23.79 -34.27 -2.81
N ASN A 241 23.33 -34.46 -1.58
CA ASN A 241 22.03 -35.09 -1.29
C ASN A 241 20.85 -34.13 -1.47
N THR A 242 21.10 -32.82 -1.49
CA THR A 242 20.04 -31.79 -1.54
C THR A 242 19.71 -31.36 -2.98
N LEU A 243 20.62 -31.59 -3.93
CA LEU A 243 20.54 -31.13 -5.32
C LEU A 243 20.43 -32.30 -6.31
N THR A 244 19.71 -33.36 -5.97
CA THR A 244 19.68 -34.66 -6.68
C THR A 244 19.11 -34.66 -8.12
N GLN A 245 18.81 -33.49 -8.70
CA GLN A 245 18.29 -33.35 -10.08
C GLN A 245 19.10 -32.41 -11.01
N THR A 246 20.33 -32.03 -10.67
CA THR A 246 20.84 -30.72 -11.13
C THR A 246 22.04 -30.65 -12.05
N ALA A 247 22.80 -31.70 -12.40
CA ALA A 247 23.96 -31.43 -13.26
C ALA A 247 23.60 -31.14 -14.73
N THR A 248 22.45 -31.61 -15.24
CA THR A 248 21.90 -31.08 -16.49
C THR A 248 21.47 -29.63 -16.32
N LEU A 249 20.90 -29.24 -15.18
CA LEU A 249 20.55 -27.83 -14.90
C LEU A 249 21.80 -26.94 -14.74
N ALA A 250 22.88 -27.44 -14.15
CA ALA A 250 24.14 -26.71 -14.00
C ALA A 250 24.79 -26.35 -15.35
N THR A 251 24.50 -27.12 -16.40
CA THR A 251 25.03 -26.91 -17.76
C THR A 251 23.96 -26.49 -18.79
N THR A 252 22.69 -26.33 -18.38
CA THR A 252 21.61 -25.88 -19.28
C THR A 252 21.02 -24.56 -18.81
N TYR A 253 20.72 -23.72 -19.80
CA TYR A 253 20.13 -22.40 -19.62
C TYR A 253 18.88 -22.42 -18.72
N ASN A 254 19.02 -21.81 -17.53
CA ASN A 254 17.90 -21.37 -16.72
C ASN A 254 18.34 -20.23 -15.81
N ILE A 255 17.61 -19.12 -15.85
CA ILE A 255 17.79 -17.97 -14.95
C ILE A 255 17.79 -18.40 -13.47
N ALA A 256 17.06 -19.47 -13.14
CA ALA A 256 17.05 -20.06 -11.82
C ALA A 256 18.42 -20.61 -11.36
N ASN A 257 19.39 -20.83 -12.26
CA ASN A 257 20.71 -21.41 -11.94
C ASN A 257 21.81 -20.35 -11.79
N GLN A 258 21.49 -19.06 -11.94
CA GLN A 258 22.46 -17.99 -11.80
C GLN A 258 22.83 -17.77 -10.33
N MET A 259 24.06 -18.12 -9.97
CA MET A 259 24.60 -17.77 -8.66
C MET A 259 25.14 -16.34 -8.68
N SER A 260 25.13 -15.68 -7.54
CA SER A 260 25.67 -14.34 -7.41
C SER A 260 26.51 -14.21 -6.15
N ILE A 261 27.47 -13.29 -6.18
CA ILE A 261 28.41 -13.07 -5.10
C ILE A 261 28.77 -11.59 -5.00
N ALA A 262 28.90 -11.10 -3.77
CA ALA A 262 29.42 -9.77 -3.48
C ALA A 262 30.22 -9.77 -2.18
N VAL A 263 31.40 -9.16 -2.19
CA VAL A 263 32.30 -9.03 -1.05
C VAL A 263 32.26 -7.63 -0.47
N ASN A 264 32.20 -7.56 0.86
CA ASN A 264 32.52 -6.35 1.60
C ASN A 264 33.90 -6.52 2.26
N ASN A 265 34.89 -5.81 1.72
CA ASN A 265 36.26 -5.87 2.20
C ASN A 265 36.42 -5.27 3.60
N GLU A 266 35.66 -4.22 3.94
CA GLU A 266 35.77 -3.50 5.22
C GLU A 266 35.39 -4.37 6.42
N ARG A 267 34.34 -5.19 6.26
CA ARG A 267 33.89 -6.14 7.29
C ARG A 267 34.39 -7.57 7.07
N GLN A 268 35.13 -7.84 6.00
CA GLN A 268 35.56 -9.19 5.60
C GLN A 268 34.39 -10.18 5.48
N MET A 269 33.28 -9.73 4.89
CA MET A 269 32.08 -10.54 4.70
C MET A 269 31.79 -10.74 3.22
N ALA A 270 31.11 -11.83 2.90
CA ALA A 270 30.57 -12.05 1.56
C ALA A 270 29.11 -12.51 1.64
N VAL A 271 28.34 -12.16 0.62
CA VAL A 271 26.96 -12.61 0.43
C VAL A 271 26.91 -13.42 -0.85
N PHE A 272 26.32 -14.61 -0.75
CA PHE A 272 26.17 -15.54 -1.87
C PHE A 272 24.67 -15.79 -2.09
N GLY A 273 24.23 -15.66 -3.34
CA GLY A 273 22.84 -15.91 -3.72
C GLY A 273 22.68 -17.18 -4.56
N PHE A 274 21.65 -17.97 -4.23
CA PHE A 274 21.32 -19.25 -4.85
C PHE A 274 19.82 -19.30 -5.19
N PRO A 275 19.39 -18.74 -6.33
CA PRO A 275 17.98 -18.62 -6.68
C PRO A 275 17.29 -19.98 -6.86
N LEU A 276 17.98 -21.01 -7.38
CA LEU A 276 17.41 -22.34 -7.62
C LEU A 276 16.80 -22.97 -6.37
N ILE A 277 17.50 -22.80 -5.24
CA ILE A 277 17.09 -23.30 -3.94
C ILE A 277 16.50 -22.20 -3.04
N ASN A 278 16.36 -20.98 -3.59
CA ASN A 278 15.79 -19.82 -2.93
C ASN A 278 16.50 -19.48 -1.59
N VAL A 279 17.83 -19.45 -1.61
CA VAL A 279 18.70 -19.25 -0.45
C VAL A 279 19.70 -18.12 -0.69
N VAL A 280 19.93 -17.31 0.33
CA VAL A 280 21.07 -16.41 0.42
C VAL A 280 21.89 -16.75 1.66
N LEU A 281 23.20 -16.81 1.49
CA LEU A 281 24.15 -17.08 2.55
C LEU A 281 24.97 -15.84 2.87
N LEU A 282 25.13 -15.58 4.15
CA LEU A 282 26.08 -14.59 4.66
C LEU A 282 27.28 -15.33 5.24
N LEU A 283 28.47 -15.00 4.76
CA LEU A 283 29.70 -15.69 5.10
C LEU A 283 30.72 -14.71 5.68
N ASN A 284 31.49 -15.20 6.65
CA ASN A 284 32.65 -14.50 7.19
C ASN A 284 33.91 -15.04 6.55
N ILE A 285 34.81 -14.15 6.15
CA ILE A 285 36.10 -14.47 5.57
C ILE A 285 37.13 -14.30 6.67
N ASN A 286 37.59 -15.42 7.22
CA ASN A 286 38.62 -15.35 8.25
C ASN A 286 40.01 -15.26 7.60
N THR A 287 40.66 -14.10 7.73
CA THR A 287 42.03 -13.87 7.25
C THR A 287 43.06 -13.82 8.38
N THR A 288 42.73 -14.21 9.63
CA THR A 288 43.56 -13.94 10.82
C THR A 288 44.75 -14.89 11.03
N SER A 289 45.47 -15.27 9.98
CA SER A 289 46.64 -16.13 10.12
C SER A 289 47.84 -15.54 9.39
N THR A 290 48.84 -15.14 10.18
CA THR A 290 50.21 -14.87 9.74
C THR A 290 50.89 -16.10 9.10
N ASN A 291 50.22 -17.25 9.09
CA ASN A 291 50.56 -18.40 8.26
C ASN A 291 49.62 -18.46 7.05
N THR A 292 50.20 -18.38 5.86
CA THR A 292 49.58 -18.28 4.52
C THR A 292 48.78 -19.52 4.07
N SER A 293 48.20 -20.30 4.99
CA SER A 293 47.54 -21.59 4.68
C SER A 293 46.16 -21.79 5.33
N GLN A 294 45.61 -20.78 6.03
CA GLN A 294 44.33 -20.92 6.72
C GLN A 294 43.34 -19.79 6.41
N TRP A 295 43.19 -19.46 5.13
CA TRP A 295 42.07 -18.64 4.66
C TRP A 295 40.83 -19.53 4.63
N ASN A 296 39.81 -19.22 5.43
CA ASN A 296 38.62 -20.07 5.50
C ASN A 296 37.34 -19.25 5.36
N ILE A 297 36.37 -19.85 4.67
CA ILE A 297 35.02 -19.30 4.51
C ILE A 297 34.14 -19.99 5.53
N ASN A 298 33.58 -19.21 6.46
CA ASN A 298 32.63 -19.73 7.45
C ASN A 298 31.24 -19.18 7.16
N ILE A 299 30.27 -20.07 6.98
CA ILE A 299 28.86 -19.69 6.85
C ILE A 299 28.39 -19.14 8.20
N MET A 300 28.01 -17.87 8.25
CA MET A 300 27.45 -17.26 9.46
C MET A 300 25.94 -17.47 9.54
N ARG A 301 25.26 -17.31 8.40
CA ARG A 301 23.80 -17.33 8.33
C ARG A 301 23.32 -17.86 6.98
N THR A 302 22.20 -18.56 7.03
CA THR A 302 21.44 -19.05 5.88
C THR A 302 20.05 -18.47 5.97
N ASP A 303 19.66 -17.65 5.00
CA ASP A 303 18.32 -17.07 4.92
C ASP A 303 17.59 -17.60 3.69
N HIS A 304 16.31 -17.89 3.87
CA HIS A 304 15.44 -18.38 2.80
C HIS A 304 14.53 -17.26 2.31
N GLY A 305 14.35 -17.20 0.99
CA GLY A 305 13.39 -16.28 0.39
C GLY A 305 11.93 -16.70 0.62
N PRO A 306 10.97 -15.86 0.19
CA PRO A 306 9.56 -16.22 0.11
C PRO A 306 9.34 -17.55 -0.64
N PRO A 307 8.26 -18.32 -0.35
CA PRO A 307 7.96 -19.52 -1.13
C PRO A 307 7.68 -19.16 -2.60
N ASN A 308 8.13 -20.01 -3.53
CA ASN A 308 7.97 -19.85 -4.98
C ASN A 308 8.61 -18.57 -5.56
N SER A 309 9.78 -18.18 -5.05
CA SER A 309 10.61 -17.12 -5.62
C SER A 309 12.02 -17.60 -5.93
N GLY A 310 12.73 -16.88 -6.81
CA GLY A 310 14.17 -17.00 -6.99
C GLY A 310 14.88 -15.92 -6.17
N PHE A 311 15.23 -16.21 -4.92
CA PHE A 311 15.94 -15.27 -4.03
C PHE A 311 17.45 -15.38 -4.18
N GLY A 312 18.12 -14.25 -4.45
CA GLY A 312 19.57 -14.20 -4.60
C GLY A 312 20.08 -14.36 -6.03
N GLN A 313 19.26 -14.07 -7.04
CA GLN A 313 19.72 -14.07 -8.43
C GLN A 313 20.86 -13.08 -8.67
N SER A 314 20.81 -11.94 -7.98
CA SER A 314 21.87 -10.96 -7.94
C SER A 314 21.97 -10.43 -6.52
N VAL A 315 23.19 -10.21 -6.03
CA VAL A 315 23.47 -9.65 -4.69
C VAL A 315 24.54 -8.59 -4.83
N ALA A 316 24.41 -7.50 -4.07
CA ALA A 316 25.41 -6.44 -4.05
C ALA A 316 25.31 -5.62 -2.76
N TRP A 317 26.46 -5.14 -2.30
CA TRP A 317 26.56 -4.29 -1.12
C TRP A 317 26.18 -2.86 -1.48
N ILE A 318 25.39 -2.22 -0.62
CA ILE A 318 25.07 -0.79 -0.74
C ILE A 318 26.08 -0.01 0.10
N ASP A 319 26.27 -0.44 1.34
CA ASP A 319 27.27 0.05 2.29
C ASP A 319 27.74 -1.11 3.19
N ASP A 320 28.48 -0.83 4.26
CA ASP A 320 29.00 -1.86 5.17
C ASP A 320 27.94 -2.55 6.04
N LYS A 321 26.72 -2.05 6.05
CA LYS A 321 25.65 -2.51 6.92
C LYS A 321 24.48 -3.10 6.15
N THR A 322 24.37 -2.80 4.86
CA THR A 322 23.20 -3.10 4.06
C THR A 322 23.55 -3.77 2.73
N VAL A 323 22.74 -4.76 2.40
CA VAL A 323 22.86 -5.54 1.17
C VAL A 323 21.57 -5.45 0.38
N ALA A 324 21.69 -5.30 -0.94
CA ALA A 324 20.58 -5.47 -1.87
C ALA A 324 20.57 -6.89 -2.41
N ILE A 325 19.39 -7.47 -2.53
CA ILE A 325 19.17 -8.82 -3.03
C ILE A 325 18.06 -8.78 -4.06
N LEU A 326 18.35 -9.28 -5.25
CA LEU A 326 17.35 -9.42 -6.30
C LEU A 326 16.51 -10.69 -6.08
N LEU A 327 15.20 -10.49 -6.12
CA LEU A 327 14.16 -11.50 -5.97
C LEU A 327 13.35 -11.58 -7.26
N TYR A 328 13.22 -12.78 -7.82
CA TYR A 328 12.28 -13.08 -8.88
C TYR A 328 10.99 -13.68 -8.28
N SER A 329 9.84 -13.00 -8.39
CA SER A 329 8.57 -13.45 -7.81
C SER A 329 7.67 -14.06 -8.88
N ILE A 330 7.19 -15.29 -8.65
CA ILE A 330 6.19 -15.94 -9.51
C ILE A 330 4.79 -15.31 -9.31
N ASN A 331 4.54 -14.69 -8.15
CA ASN A 331 3.32 -13.92 -7.89
C ASN A 331 3.50 -12.49 -8.42
N ALA A 332 3.37 -12.33 -9.74
CA ALA A 332 3.50 -11.04 -10.42
C ALA A 332 2.59 -9.98 -9.78
N ARG A 333 3.18 -8.86 -9.35
CA ARG A 333 2.41 -7.65 -9.05
C ARG A 333 2.10 -6.95 -10.38
N SER A 334 1.06 -6.12 -10.42
CA SER A 334 0.68 -5.43 -11.67
C SER A 334 1.79 -4.54 -12.24
N TRP A 335 2.78 -4.14 -11.42
CA TRP A 335 3.88 -3.25 -11.81
C TRP A 335 5.26 -3.93 -11.87
N SER A 336 5.41 -5.20 -11.45
CA SER A 336 6.70 -5.91 -11.59
C SER A 336 6.60 -7.42 -11.34
N GLN A 337 7.42 -8.19 -12.06
CA GLN A 337 7.70 -9.62 -11.82
C GLN A 337 8.97 -9.84 -10.97
N SER A 338 9.76 -8.79 -10.74
CA SER A 338 11.00 -8.87 -9.94
C SER A 338 11.13 -7.69 -8.99
N GLU A 339 11.79 -7.91 -7.86
CA GLU A 339 11.97 -6.88 -6.84
C GLU A 339 13.40 -6.94 -6.29
N VAL A 340 14.00 -5.79 -6.02
CA VAL A 340 15.26 -5.62 -5.30
C VAL A 340 14.91 -5.31 -3.84
N TRP A 341 15.28 -6.22 -2.94
CA TRP A 341 15.04 -6.10 -1.52
C TRP A 341 16.32 -5.70 -0.81
N THR A 342 16.26 -4.63 -0.03
CA THR A 342 17.38 -4.13 0.77
C THR A 342 17.25 -4.62 2.19
N PHE A 343 18.32 -5.10 2.80
CA PHE A 343 18.30 -5.61 4.17
C PHE A 343 19.47 -5.09 4.99
N ALA A 344 19.26 -4.97 6.30
CA ALA A 344 20.35 -4.84 7.26
C ALA A 344 21.03 -6.20 7.45
N VAL A 345 22.36 -6.25 7.32
CA VAL A 345 23.13 -7.49 7.46
C VAL A 345 23.15 -8.00 8.89
N ASP A 346 23.08 -7.10 9.87
CA ASP A 346 23.11 -7.44 11.30
C ASP A 346 21.79 -8.09 11.80
N ILE A 347 20.74 -8.15 10.97
CA ILE A 347 19.40 -8.70 11.28
C ILE A 347 19.08 -9.84 10.28
N PRO A 348 18.31 -10.89 10.65
CA PRO A 348 17.86 -11.91 9.70
C PRO A 348 17.16 -11.31 8.47
N LEU A 349 17.41 -11.86 7.28
CA LEU A 349 16.92 -11.33 5.99
C LEU A 349 15.44 -11.70 5.74
N GLN A 350 14.58 -11.48 6.73
CA GLN A 350 13.15 -11.80 6.66
C GLN A 350 12.28 -10.58 6.32
N ILE A 351 12.66 -9.40 6.83
CA ILE A 351 11.92 -8.16 6.64
C ILE A 351 12.85 -7.17 5.94
N PRO A 352 12.58 -6.79 4.68
CA PRO A 352 13.40 -5.82 3.97
C PRO A 352 13.23 -4.42 4.57
N LEU A 353 14.33 -3.66 4.61
CA LEU A 353 14.33 -2.22 4.93
C LEU A 353 13.62 -1.42 3.83
N SER A 354 13.86 -1.79 2.57
CA SER A 354 13.23 -1.19 1.40
C SER A 354 13.09 -2.21 0.28
N VAL A 355 12.13 -1.97 -0.62
CA VAL A 355 11.86 -2.80 -1.80
C VAL A 355 11.76 -1.90 -3.02
N PHE A 356 12.37 -2.27 -4.14
CA PHE A 356 12.25 -1.59 -5.43
C PHE A 356 11.86 -2.59 -6.55
N PRO A 357 11.00 -2.24 -7.52
CA PRO A 357 10.19 -1.04 -7.54
C PRO A 357 9.16 -1.13 -6.43
N ASN A 358 8.60 0.02 -6.11
CA ASN A 358 7.57 0.09 -5.12
C ASN A 358 6.54 1.12 -5.55
N ASN A 359 5.54 1.12 -4.73
CA ASN A 359 4.59 2.16 -4.51
C ASN A 359 5.06 3.62 -4.86
N GLN A 360 6.12 4.18 -4.29
CA GLN A 360 6.59 5.54 -4.60
C GLN A 360 7.42 5.62 -5.90
N GLN A 361 7.95 4.49 -6.35
CA GLN A 361 8.88 4.34 -7.46
C GLN A 361 8.31 3.34 -8.48
N ILE A 362 7.19 3.73 -9.12
CA ILE A 362 6.47 2.88 -10.07
C ILE A 362 7.23 2.85 -11.39
N LEU A 363 7.29 1.68 -12.03
CA LEU A 363 7.77 1.53 -13.39
C LEU A 363 6.59 1.75 -14.33
N ASP A 364 6.58 2.85 -15.07
CA ASP A 364 5.55 3.15 -16.06
C ASP A 364 5.96 2.53 -17.40
N VAL A 365 5.78 1.21 -17.52
CA VAL A 365 6.06 0.45 -18.74
C VAL A 365 4.85 -0.39 -19.15
N ASP A 366 4.66 -0.53 -20.46
CA ASP A 366 3.53 -1.27 -21.06
C ASP A 366 3.56 -2.79 -20.81
N PHE A 367 4.64 -3.32 -20.21
CA PHE A 367 4.84 -4.73 -19.94
C PHE A 367 5.42 -4.98 -18.55
N SER A 368 5.19 -6.17 -18.00
CA SER A 368 5.76 -6.55 -16.71
C SER A 368 7.29 -6.68 -16.80
N VAL A 369 8.00 -5.85 -16.04
CA VAL A 369 9.46 -5.82 -15.96
C VAL A 369 9.98 -7.01 -15.15
N THR A 370 10.99 -7.68 -15.69
CA THR A 370 11.76 -8.71 -14.98
C THR A 370 13.22 -8.29 -14.95
N PHE A 371 13.80 -8.24 -13.77
CA PHE A 371 15.21 -7.87 -13.58
C PHE A 371 16.09 -9.12 -13.68
N PHE A 372 17.22 -8.97 -14.35
CA PHE A 372 18.17 -10.06 -14.59
C PHE A 372 19.43 -9.92 -13.74
N GLN A 373 19.99 -8.72 -13.70
CA GLN A 373 21.22 -8.42 -12.98
C GLN A 373 21.12 -7.03 -12.37
N MET A 374 21.72 -6.85 -11.19
CA MET A 374 21.91 -5.53 -10.61
C MET A 374 23.38 -5.25 -10.38
N VAL A 375 23.74 -3.97 -10.49
CA VAL A 375 25.05 -3.45 -10.10
C VAL A 375 24.80 -2.22 -9.23
N LEU A 376 25.52 -2.13 -8.12
CA LEU A 376 25.44 -1.03 -7.16
C LEU A 376 26.81 -0.39 -6.98
N TRP A 377 26.85 0.94 -7.01
CA TRP A 377 28.02 1.73 -6.62
C TRP A 377 27.55 3.07 -6.04
N SER A 378 28.18 3.55 -4.97
CA SER A 378 27.83 4.82 -4.31
C SER A 378 26.32 5.03 -4.11
N ASN A 379 25.62 3.99 -3.68
CA ASN A 379 24.16 3.94 -3.49
C ASN A 379 23.31 4.19 -4.77
N ASN A 380 23.88 4.10 -5.96
CA ASN A 380 23.14 4.10 -7.23
C ASN A 380 22.79 2.66 -7.61
N LEU A 381 21.52 2.39 -7.86
CA LEU A 381 21.04 1.07 -8.27
C LEU A 381 20.90 1.03 -9.79
N TYR A 382 21.61 0.10 -10.43
CA TYR A 382 21.53 -0.13 -11.86
C TYR A 382 20.96 -1.52 -12.13
N LEU A 383 19.93 -1.61 -12.97
CA LEU A 383 19.17 -2.84 -13.21
C LEU A 383 19.12 -3.15 -14.70
N LEU A 384 19.54 -4.35 -15.05
CA LEU A 384 19.31 -4.93 -16.37
C LEU A 384 17.96 -5.64 -16.39
N VAL A 385 17.13 -5.34 -17.38
CA VAL A 385 15.80 -5.91 -17.58
C VAL A 385 15.81 -6.89 -18.76
N ILE A 386 14.90 -7.87 -18.75
CA ILE A 386 14.55 -8.66 -19.94
C ILE A 386 14.24 -7.72 -21.13
N TYR A 387 14.67 -8.09 -22.34
CA TYR A 387 14.65 -7.27 -23.57
C TYR A 387 15.70 -6.17 -23.67
N ASN A 388 16.84 -6.32 -22.99
CA ASN A 388 18.02 -5.48 -23.21
C ASN A 388 17.80 -4.00 -22.83
N PHE A 389 16.88 -3.76 -21.90
CA PHE A 389 16.56 -2.44 -21.37
C PHE A 389 17.21 -2.24 -20.02
N VAL A 390 17.64 -1.01 -19.72
CA VAL A 390 18.41 -0.74 -18.51
C VAL A 390 17.82 0.40 -17.70
N ILE A 391 17.73 0.21 -16.39
CA ILE A 391 17.15 1.17 -15.46
C ILE A 391 18.24 1.65 -14.50
N LEU A 392 18.49 2.95 -14.48
CA LEU A 392 19.33 3.60 -13.48
C LEU A 392 18.45 4.32 -12.46
N VAL A 393 18.58 3.94 -11.20
CA VAL A 393 17.99 4.62 -10.05
C VAL A 393 19.12 5.28 -9.27
N PRO A 394 19.40 6.57 -9.53
CA PRO A 394 20.50 7.24 -8.87
C PRO A 394 20.24 7.43 -7.37
N SER A 395 21.33 7.50 -6.61
CA SER A 395 21.32 7.90 -5.21
C SER A 395 20.85 9.34 -5.11
N GLN A 396 19.81 9.57 -4.31
CA GLN A 396 19.27 10.90 -4.09
C GLN A 396 19.76 11.46 -2.77
N ALA A 397 19.97 12.78 -2.73
CA ALA A 397 20.26 13.49 -1.50
C ALA A 397 19.12 13.33 -0.47
N PRO A 398 19.40 13.54 0.84
CA PRO A 398 18.35 13.57 1.86
C PRO A 398 17.22 14.53 1.48
N GLY A 399 15.98 14.11 1.73
CA GLY A 399 14.75 14.82 1.34
C GLY A 399 14.26 14.57 -0.09
N TYR A 400 15.00 13.82 -0.92
CA TYR A 400 14.64 13.51 -2.30
C TYR A 400 14.46 12.00 -2.55
N GLN A 401 13.52 11.68 -3.45
CA GLN A 401 13.28 10.35 -3.98
C GLN A 401 13.55 10.30 -5.49
N SER A 402 13.84 9.09 -5.97
CA SER A 402 13.98 8.82 -7.39
C SER A 402 12.60 8.53 -7.97
N ILE A 403 12.14 9.32 -8.94
CA ILE A 403 10.87 9.12 -9.66
C ILE A 403 11.13 8.69 -11.11
N TRP A 404 10.20 7.91 -11.66
CA TRP A 404 10.24 7.53 -13.07
C TRP A 404 10.14 8.79 -13.94
N TYR A 405 11.03 8.91 -14.90
CA TYR A 405 10.97 9.93 -15.92
C TYR A 405 10.77 9.25 -17.26
N ASN A 406 9.69 9.63 -17.95
CA ASN A 406 9.36 9.08 -19.24
C ASN A 406 10.28 9.72 -20.30
N ASP A 407 11.48 9.17 -20.44
CA ASP A 407 12.38 9.51 -21.53
C ASP A 407 11.99 8.71 -22.77
N GLU A 408 11.97 9.36 -23.94
CA GLU A 408 11.70 8.70 -25.24
C GLU A 408 12.84 7.75 -25.68
N ASP A 409 13.87 7.56 -24.86
CA ASP A 409 15.02 6.71 -25.15
C ASP A 409 14.69 5.22 -24.95
N PHE A 410 14.61 4.49 -26.07
CA PHE A 410 14.23 3.07 -26.13
C PHE A 410 15.16 2.08 -25.38
N TYR A 411 16.35 2.49 -24.92
CA TYR A 411 17.38 1.57 -24.41
C TYR A 411 17.72 1.76 -22.92
N SER A 412 17.43 2.93 -22.34
CA SER A 412 17.75 3.20 -20.94
C SER A 412 16.80 4.23 -20.34
N THR A 413 16.37 4.01 -19.10
CA THR A 413 15.64 5.01 -18.31
C THR A 413 16.42 5.37 -17.07
N ILE A 414 16.55 6.68 -16.84
CA ILE A 414 17.19 7.24 -15.66
C ILE A 414 16.10 7.88 -14.80
N PHE A 415 15.99 7.44 -13.55
CA PHE A 415 15.08 8.07 -12.62
C PHE A 415 15.56 9.48 -12.27
N GLN A 416 14.61 10.42 -12.19
CA GLN A 416 14.89 11.80 -11.81
C GLN A 416 14.71 12.04 -10.32
N SER A 417 15.34 13.12 -9.84
CA SER A 417 15.19 13.59 -8.46
C SER A 417 13.87 14.35 -8.30
N ALA A 418 13.08 13.97 -7.31
CA ALA A 418 11.91 14.73 -6.87
C ALA A 418 11.88 14.81 -5.34
N PRO A 419 11.33 15.89 -4.74
CA PRO A 419 11.16 15.96 -3.30
C PRO A 419 10.27 14.81 -2.80
N CYS A 420 10.48 14.40 -1.54
CA CYS A 420 9.63 13.38 -0.91
C CYS A 420 8.14 13.76 -0.99
N PRO A 421 7.25 12.78 -1.20
CA PRO A 421 5.81 13.03 -1.23
C PRO A 421 5.33 13.46 0.16
N SER A 422 4.21 14.18 0.17
CA SER A 422 3.57 14.65 1.39
C SER A 422 3.35 13.50 2.40
N GLY A 423 3.57 13.77 3.68
CA GLY A 423 3.49 12.77 4.75
C GLY A 423 4.70 11.85 4.88
N THR A 424 5.77 12.08 4.11
CA THR A 424 7.00 11.26 4.16
C THR A 424 8.26 12.12 4.26
N TYR A 425 9.39 11.54 4.65
CA TYR A 425 10.68 12.21 4.78
C TYR A 425 11.83 11.25 4.44
N LYS A 426 13.03 11.78 4.22
CA LYS A 426 14.22 10.95 3.99
C LYS A 426 15.46 11.59 4.58
N ASN A 427 16.00 10.96 5.62
CA ASN A 427 17.15 11.46 6.37
C ASN A 427 18.51 11.12 5.73
N GLU A 428 18.59 10.03 4.97
CA GLU A 428 19.83 9.50 4.41
C GLU A 428 19.81 9.48 2.88
N ALA A 429 21.00 9.59 2.27
CA ALA A 429 21.14 9.55 0.83
C ALA A 429 21.06 8.11 0.31
N GLY A 430 20.36 7.91 -0.82
CA GLY A 430 20.29 6.58 -1.45
C GLY A 430 19.21 6.47 -2.51
N TYR A 431 19.11 5.30 -3.16
CA TYR A 431 18.06 5.01 -4.15
C TYR A 431 16.69 4.66 -3.52
N GLY A 432 16.67 4.40 -2.21
CA GLY A 432 15.48 3.98 -1.46
C GLY A 432 14.39 5.04 -1.36
N VAL A 433 13.23 4.61 -0.88
CA VAL A 433 12.01 5.39 -0.70
C VAL A 433 12.08 6.40 0.44
N CYS A 434 11.15 7.36 0.42
CA CYS A 434 10.89 8.21 1.58
C CYS A 434 10.11 7.42 2.65
N THR A 435 10.52 7.58 3.90
CA THR A 435 9.93 6.96 5.09
C THR A 435 8.69 7.74 5.52
N ILE A 436 7.65 7.06 5.98
CA ILE A 436 6.41 7.69 6.44
C ILE A 436 6.68 8.49 7.73
N CYS A 437 6.15 9.71 7.82
CA CYS A 437 6.27 10.53 9.02
C CYS A 437 5.64 9.83 10.23
N PRO A 438 6.34 9.78 11.39
CA PRO A 438 5.79 9.18 12.60
C PRO A 438 4.56 9.96 13.13
N PRO A 439 3.74 9.35 14.01
CA PRO A 439 2.60 10.03 14.62
C PRO A 439 3.03 11.33 15.31
N GLN A 440 2.12 12.32 15.36
CA GLN A 440 2.38 13.67 15.92
C GLN A 440 3.42 14.50 15.15
N THR A 441 3.84 14.06 13.97
CA THR A 441 4.70 14.82 13.07
C THR A 441 4.05 14.92 11.68
N LYS A 442 4.45 15.93 10.90
CA LYS A 442 3.87 16.25 9.60
C LYS A 442 4.93 16.69 8.58
N ASN A 443 4.63 16.44 7.32
CA ASN A 443 5.33 17.04 6.19
C ASN A 443 4.35 17.37 5.06
N ARG A 444 4.28 18.65 4.66
CA ARG A 444 3.41 19.11 3.57
C ARG A 444 3.80 18.55 2.20
N GLY A 445 5.03 18.07 2.04
CA GLY A 445 5.59 17.70 0.74
C GLY A 445 5.97 18.93 -0.11
N ASN A 446 6.37 18.69 -1.35
CA ASN A 446 6.86 19.69 -2.32
C ASN A 446 8.22 20.33 -2.02
N GLU A 447 8.68 20.27 -0.78
CA GLU A 447 10.03 20.66 -0.37
C GLU A 447 10.82 19.44 0.13
N PRO A 448 12.15 19.44 -0.02
CA PRO A 448 12.98 18.34 0.47
C PRO A 448 12.95 18.27 2.00
N ALA A 449 12.42 17.17 2.54
CA ALA A 449 12.27 16.97 3.98
C ALA A 449 13.22 15.89 4.50
N ILE A 450 14.21 16.33 5.29
CA ILE A 450 15.17 15.45 5.97
C ILE A 450 14.57 14.87 7.26
N GLU A 451 13.64 15.60 7.87
CA GLU A 451 12.90 15.21 9.08
C GLU A 451 11.46 15.72 9.01
N CYS A 452 10.56 15.13 9.80
CA CYS A 452 9.17 15.59 9.91
C CYS A 452 9.05 16.65 11.00
N SER A 453 8.28 17.71 10.72
CA SER A 453 8.01 18.77 11.69
C SER A 453 7.00 18.32 12.74
N SER A 454 7.14 18.74 14.00
CA SER A 454 6.16 18.41 15.04
C SER A 454 4.84 19.14 14.81
N CYS A 455 3.74 18.47 15.10
CA CYS A 455 2.40 19.04 15.04
C CYS A 455 2.09 19.94 16.25
N LEU A 456 1.13 20.84 16.09
CA LEU A 456 0.63 21.68 17.18
C LEU A 456 -0.02 20.82 18.28
N SER A 457 0.04 21.25 19.54
CA SER A 457 -0.49 20.49 20.67
C SER A 457 -2.01 20.20 20.60
N ASN A 458 -2.74 20.97 19.80
CA ASN A 458 -4.19 20.88 19.66
C ASN A 458 -4.61 20.38 18.26
N SER A 459 -3.67 19.91 17.44
CA SER A 459 -3.94 19.37 16.10
C SER A 459 -3.86 17.85 16.08
N PHE A 460 -4.47 17.27 15.04
CA PHE A 460 -4.49 15.85 14.77
C PHE A 460 -3.53 15.54 13.62
N CYS A 461 -2.48 14.80 13.96
CA CYS A 461 -1.48 14.30 13.03
C CYS A 461 -1.27 12.80 13.25
N PRO A 462 -1.96 11.97 12.46
CA PRO A 462 -1.74 10.54 12.45
C PRO A 462 -0.43 10.20 11.71
N LEU A 463 -0.12 8.91 11.64
CA LEU A 463 1.00 8.41 10.84
C LEU A 463 0.88 8.91 9.38
N GLY A 464 1.94 9.51 8.84
CA GLY A 464 1.94 10.03 7.47
C GLY A 464 1.16 11.33 7.26
N SER A 465 1.02 12.15 8.31
CA SER A 465 0.32 13.45 8.26
C SER A 465 0.97 14.45 7.29
N ILE A 466 0.13 15.09 6.47
CA ILE A 466 0.51 16.16 5.55
C ILE A 466 0.55 17.51 6.29
N ASP A 467 -0.51 17.81 7.04
CA ASP A 467 -0.59 19.03 7.84
C ASP A 467 -1.40 18.85 9.13
N ASP A 468 -1.37 19.88 9.97
CA ASP A 468 -2.18 19.97 11.18
C ASP A 468 -3.67 20.09 10.84
N VAL A 469 -4.48 19.15 11.34
CA VAL A 469 -5.94 19.24 11.23
C VAL A 469 -6.58 19.41 12.60
N THR A 470 -7.54 20.32 12.74
CA THR A 470 -8.32 20.45 13.99
C THR A 470 -9.56 19.55 13.97
N LEU A 471 -9.59 18.53 14.83
CA LEU A 471 -10.72 17.59 14.95
C LEU A 471 -12.06 18.24 15.35
N ILE A 472 -12.01 19.47 15.90
CA ILE A 472 -13.21 20.25 16.26
C ILE A 472 -14.11 20.48 15.03
N ASN A 473 -13.54 20.54 13.82
CA ASN A 473 -14.30 20.71 12.58
C ASN A 473 -14.99 19.41 12.12
N TYR A 474 -14.64 18.26 12.72
CA TYR A 474 -15.03 16.92 12.27
C TYR A 474 -15.72 16.11 13.36
N THR A 475 -16.64 16.73 14.11
CA THR A 475 -17.35 16.03 15.19
C THR A 475 -18.31 14.96 14.66
N SER A 476 -18.32 13.80 15.33
CA SER A 476 -19.38 12.81 15.21
C SER A 476 -20.64 13.33 15.90
N TYR A 477 -21.78 13.21 15.25
CA TYR A 477 -23.09 13.50 15.84
C TYR A 477 -24.14 12.62 15.20
N ILE A 478 -25.11 12.20 15.99
CA ILE A 478 -26.30 11.51 15.51
C ILE A 478 -27.47 12.41 15.89
N GLN A 479 -28.22 12.90 14.91
CA GLN A 479 -29.48 13.58 15.18
C GLN A 479 -30.49 12.55 15.70
N THR A 480 -30.52 12.32 17.01
CA THR A 480 -31.57 11.55 17.67
C THR A 480 -32.71 12.49 18.05
N PHE A 481 -33.84 12.39 17.35
CA PHE A 481 -35.10 12.85 17.93
C PHE A 481 -35.58 11.73 18.85
N ALA A 482 -35.47 11.94 20.17
CA ALA A 482 -36.17 11.08 21.11
C ALA A 482 -37.67 11.37 20.93
N TYR A 483 -38.41 10.40 20.40
CA TYR A 483 -39.86 10.39 20.61
C TYR A 483 -40.06 10.37 22.13
N PRO A 484 -40.83 11.31 22.71
CA PRO A 484 -41.05 11.30 24.15
C PRO A 484 -41.71 9.98 24.52
N ASP A 485 -41.21 9.33 25.56
CA ASP A 485 -41.78 8.09 26.07
C ASP A 485 -43.27 8.30 26.31
N SER A 486 -44.10 7.41 25.77
CA SER A 486 -45.49 7.31 26.18
C SER A 486 -45.49 7.08 27.70
N PRO A 487 -46.32 7.79 28.49
CA PRO A 487 -46.43 7.50 29.90
C PRO A 487 -46.75 6.00 30.10
N ASP A 488 -46.18 5.36 31.13
CA ASP A 488 -46.40 3.94 31.50
C ASP A 488 -47.90 3.57 31.69
N MET A 489 -48.79 4.57 31.66
CA MET A 489 -50.24 4.44 31.75
C MET A 489 -50.86 4.61 30.36
N ASN A 490 -51.03 3.49 29.66
CA ASN A 490 -51.57 3.43 28.29
C ASN A 490 -53.11 3.53 28.25
N ASN A 491 -53.77 3.45 29.41
CA ASN A 491 -55.22 3.43 29.51
C ASN A 491 -55.74 4.84 29.79
N TYR A 492 -56.55 5.35 28.85
CA TYR A 492 -57.12 6.70 28.90
C TYR A 492 -57.93 6.95 30.18
N ASP A 493 -58.61 5.92 30.69
CA ASP A 493 -59.36 5.99 31.94
C ASP A 493 -58.44 6.27 33.14
N ASP A 494 -57.25 5.65 33.16
CA ASP A 494 -56.28 5.82 34.24
C ASP A 494 -55.60 7.19 34.18
N ILE A 495 -55.36 7.72 32.97
CA ILE A 495 -54.87 9.09 32.74
C ILE A 495 -55.90 10.13 33.24
N ILE A 496 -57.18 9.93 32.93
CA ILE A 496 -58.26 10.80 33.43
C ILE A 496 -58.33 10.74 34.95
N VAL A 497 -58.33 9.52 35.53
CA VAL A 497 -58.40 9.33 36.98
C VAL A 497 -57.20 9.99 37.67
N GLN A 498 -55.99 9.80 37.14
CA GLN A 498 -54.80 10.45 37.67
C GLN A 498 -54.92 11.98 37.61
N ASN A 499 -55.39 12.55 36.50
CA ASN A 499 -55.55 14.00 36.41
C ASN A 499 -56.66 14.53 37.36
N ILE A 500 -57.76 13.79 37.55
CA ILE A 500 -58.81 14.14 38.51
C ILE A 500 -58.25 14.21 39.94
N PHE A 501 -57.39 13.26 40.33
CA PHE A 501 -56.88 13.15 41.70
C PHE A 501 -55.51 13.79 41.94
N SER A 502 -54.81 14.25 40.89
CA SER A 502 -53.51 14.89 41.04
C SER A 502 -53.65 16.29 41.62
N ILE A 503 -53.18 16.48 42.86
CA ILE A 503 -53.04 17.80 43.48
C ILE A 503 -51.54 18.09 43.56
N GLY A 504 -51.03 18.84 42.59
CA GLY A 504 -49.64 19.28 42.60
C GLY A 504 -49.39 20.42 43.60
N HIS A 505 -48.11 20.63 43.95
CA HIS A 505 -47.70 21.67 44.90
C HIS A 505 -47.72 23.11 44.33
N SER A 506 -47.96 23.29 43.03
CA SER A 506 -48.01 24.63 42.41
C SER A 506 -49.43 25.21 42.42
N VAL A 507 -49.53 26.54 42.52
CA VAL A 507 -50.82 27.27 42.47
C VAL A 507 -51.56 26.98 41.15
N ARG A 508 -50.82 26.86 40.03
CA ARG A 508 -51.36 26.46 38.73
C ARG A 508 -52.01 25.07 38.80
N CYS A 509 -51.33 24.11 39.42
CA CYS A 509 -51.84 22.76 39.58
C CYS A 509 -53.14 22.70 40.38
N LEU A 510 -53.21 23.46 41.46
CA LEU A 510 -54.38 23.49 42.33
C LEU A 510 -55.60 24.11 41.64
N ILE A 511 -55.39 25.11 40.76
CA ILE A 511 -56.46 25.73 39.96
C ILE A 511 -56.95 24.84 38.82
N ILE A 512 -56.07 24.00 38.25
CA ILE A 512 -56.42 23.13 37.12
C ILE A 512 -57.06 21.81 37.60
N ALA A 513 -56.80 21.39 38.85
CA ALA A 513 -57.32 20.14 39.42
C ALA A 513 -58.86 20.11 39.52
N PRO A 514 -59.54 19.15 38.86
CA PRO A 514 -61.01 19.01 38.93
C PRO A 514 -61.52 18.79 40.36
N LEU A 515 -60.76 18.04 41.18
CA LEU A 515 -61.12 17.76 42.57
C LEU A 515 -61.13 19.02 43.45
N PHE A 516 -60.27 20.00 43.17
CA PHE A 516 -60.26 21.27 43.92
C PHE A 516 -61.59 22.00 43.74
N TRP A 517 -62.05 22.17 42.50
CA TRP A 517 -63.34 22.81 42.20
C TRP A 517 -64.53 22.00 42.70
N ALA A 518 -64.47 20.67 42.61
CA ALA A 518 -65.49 19.80 43.19
C ALA A 518 -65.55 19.94 44.73
N SER A 519 -64.40 20.02 45.41
CA SER A 519 -64.33 20.22 46.86
C SER A 519 -64.87 21.59 47.29
N LEU A 520 -64.58 22.65 46.52
CA LEU A 520 -65.12 23.98 46.73
C LEU A 520 -66.64 24.00 46.52
N ALA A 521 -67.13 23.32 45.47
CA ALA A 521 -68.56 23.16 45.21
C ALA A 521 -69.25 22.41 46.36
N ILE A 522 -68.66 21.33 46.87
CA ILE A 522 -69.17 20.58 48.03
C ILE A 522 -69.20 21.47 49.29
N ALA A 523 -68.14 22.25 49.55
CA ALA A 523 -68.09 23.17 50.68
C ALA A 523 -69.18 24.26 50.57
N LEU A 524 -69.38 24.84 49.39
CA LEU A 524 -70.48 25.78 49.12
C LEU A 524 -71.85 25.13 49.31
N CYS A 525 -72.04 23.90 48.81
CA CYS A 525 -73.25 23.11 49.03
C CYS A 525 -73.49 22.86 50.52
N PHE A 526 -72.45 22.59 51.30
CA PHE A 526 -72.54 22.41 52.75
C PHE A 526 -72.91 23.70 53.48
N ILE A 527 -72.35 24.85 53.07
CA ILE A 527 -72.72 26.17 53.60
C ILE A 527 -74.19 26.48 53.29
N ILE A 528 -74.65 26.23 52.06
CA ILE A 528 -76.05 26.41 51.67
C ILE A 528 -76.96 25.49 52.49
N TRP A 529 -76.56 24.22 52.67
CA TRP A 529 -77.27 23.27 53.53
C TRP A 529 -77.35 23.74 54.98
N PHE A 530 -76.26 24.27 55.53
CA PHE A 530 -76.19 24.82 56.88
C PHE A 530 -77.09 26.05 57.03
N ILE A 531 -77.06 26.99 56.08
CA ILE A 531 -77.95 28.17 56.04
C ILE A 531 -79.42 27.75 55.96
N MET A 532 -79.75 26.77 55.11
CA MET A 532 -81.11 26.21 54.99
C MET A 532 -81.59 25.53 56.29
N THR A 533 -80.66 24.95 57.06
CA THR A 533 -80.95 24.27 58.31
C THR A 533 -81.08 25.26 59.47
N MET A 534 -80.18 26.22 59.58
CA MET A 534 -80.26 27.32 60.55
C MET A 534 -81.52 28.16 60.33
N GLY A 535 -81.87 28.46 59.08
CA GLY A 535 -83.11 29.15 58.73
C GLY A 535 -84.40 28.42 59.17
N LYS A 536 -84.35 27.09 59.35
CA LYS A 536 -85.45 26.30 59.93
C LYS A 536 -85.57 26.51 61.45
N VAL A 537 -84.44 26.66 62.14
CA VAL A 537 -84.38 26.74 63.61
C VAL A 537 -84.78 28.13 64.13
N PHE A 538 -84.39 29.20 63.42
CA PHE A 538 -84.67 30.58 63.85
C PHE A 538 -86.09 31.11 63.52
N ASN A 539 -86.93 30.33 62.84
CA ASN A 539 -88.36 30.60 62.60
C ASN A 539 -88.74 32.03 62.11
N CYS A 540 -87.86 32.65 61.33
CA CYS A 540 -88.08 34.00 60.76
C CYS A 540 -88.86 33.90 59.43
N GLN A 541 -90.02 34.58 59.31
CA GLN A 541 -90.94 34.44 58.18
C GLN A 541 -90.33 34.77 56.80
N ILE A 542 -89.39 35.71 56.73
CA ILE A 542 -88.71 36.09 55.47
C ILE A 542 -87.80 34.95 54.98
N ILE A 543 -87.07 34.30 55.88
CA ILE A 543 -86.11 33.23 55.56
C ILE A 543 -86.84 31.95 55.13
N VAL A 544 -88.01 31.66 55.70
CA VAL A 544 -88.84 30.49 55.32
C VAL A 544 -89.29 30.58 53.86
N ARG A 545 -89.71 31.78 53.40
CA ARG A 545 -90.13 31.99 52.00
C ARG A 545 -88.98 31.77 51.01
N HIS A 546 -87.78 32.26 51.29
CA HIS A 546 -86.61 32.03 50.44
C HIS A 546 -86.18 30.55 50.44
N ARG A 547 -86.27 29.87 51.59
CA ARG A 547 -85.97 28.45 51.72
C ARG A 547 -86.90 27.56 50.89
N ASP A 548 -88.20 27.84 50.85
CA ASP A 548 -89.14 27.00 50.10
C ASP A 548 -89.00 27.20 48.58
N ASN A 549 -88.67 28.41 48.12
CA ASN A 549 -88.29 28.65 46.73
C ASN A 549 -86.99 27.92 46.35
N ALA A 550 -85.97 27.99 47.20
CA ALA A 550 -84.69 27.32 46.96
C ALA A 550 -84.83 25.78 46.99
N LYS A 551 -85.68 25.22 47.86
CA LYS A 551 -86.04 23.80 47.84
C LYS A 551 -86.72 23.39 46.54
N LYS A 552 -87.68 24.19 46.05
CA LYS A 552 -88.37 23.90 44.79
C LYS A 552 -87.40 23.91 43.61
N PHE A 553 -86.48 24.88 43.59
CA PHE A 553 -85.42 24.94 42.59
C PHE A 553 -84.48 23.72 42.68
N LEU A 554 -83.91 23.44 43.85
CA LEU A 554 -82.96 22.33 44.04
C LEU A 554 -83.61 20.95 43.82
N LYS A 555 -84.89 20.80 44.14
CA LYS A 555 -85.65 19.57 43.87
C LYS A 555 -85.82 19.35 42.36
N ASN A 556 -85.95 20.41 41.57
CA ASN A 556 -86.04 20.32 40.12
C ASN A 556 -84.68 20.08 39.43
N THR A 557 -83.57 20.37 40.11
CA THR A 557 -82.20 20.17 39.58
C THR A 557 -81.53 18.91 40.13
N ASP A 558 -82.27 18.03 40.81
CA ASP A 558 -81.78 16.76 41.34
C ASP A 558 -81.73 15.70 40.25
N ILE A 559 -80.51 15.41 39.78
CA ILE A 559 -80.21 14.39 38.78
C ILE A 559 -80.05 13.01 39.47
N VAL A 560 -79.69 12.98 40.75
CA VAL A 560 -79.30 11.74 41.46
C VAL A 560 -80.48 11.04 42.12
N GLY A 561 -81.42 11.79 42.67
CA GLY A 561 -82.59 11.27 43.41
C GLY A 561 -83.92 11.45 42.68
N GLU A 562 -83.90 11.68 41.35
CA GLU A 562 -85.09 11.91 40.51
C GLU A 562 -86.03 13.03 41.02
N GLY A 563 -85.48 13.97 41.79
CA GLY A 563 -86.27 15.06 42.38
C GLY A 563 -87.03 14.66 43.64
N GLU A 564 -86.70 13.57 44.33
CA GLU A 564 -87.35 13.25 45.60
C GLU A 564 -86.86 14.13 46.75
N ARG A 565 -85.59 14.54 46.74
CA ARG A 565 -84.95 15.28 47.84
C ARG A 565 -84.18 16.51 47.35
N TRP A 566 -84.44 17.67 47.96
CA TRP A 566 -83.70 18.91 47.65
C TRP A 566 -82.18 18.83 47.92
N ILE A 567 -81.75 17.89 48.75
CA ILE A 567 -80.33 17.60 49.01
C ILE A 567 -79.65 16.98 47.78
N GLY A 568 -80.37 16.15 47.00
CA GLY A 568 -79.82 15.55 45.78
C GLY A 568 -79.49 16.60 44.70
N GLY A 569 -80.27 17.70 44.65
CA GLY A 569 -79.96 18.86 43.80
C GLY A 569 -78.65 19.57 44.13
N LEU A 570 -78.24 19.58 45.40
CA LEU A 570 -76.94 20.12 45.82
C LEU A 570 -75.79 19.18 45.41
N SER A 571 -75.98 17.87 45.51
CA SER A 571 -74.99 16.88 45.03
C SER A 571 -74.85 16.92 43.51
N SER A 572 -75.95 17.13 42.78
CA SER A 572 -75.97 17.22 41.33
C SER A 572 -75.12 18.39 40.81
N PHE A 573 -75.07 19.50 41.55
CA PHE A 573 -74.22 20.65 41.22
C PHE A 573 -72.73 20.30 41.26
N ALA A 574 -72.27 19.56 42.28
CA ALA A 574 -70.88 19.12 42.38
C ALA A 574 -70.50 18.14 41.25
N ILE A 575 -71.43 17.27 40.85
CA ILE A 575 -71.25 16.31 39.75
C ILE A 575 -71.10 17.06 38.41
N VAL A 576 -71.94 18.06 38.13
CA VAL A 576 -71.86 18.85 36.89
C VAL A 576 -70.53 19.59 36.76
N VAL A 577 -70.02 20.14 37.87
CA VAL A 577 -68.70 20.79 37.89
C VAL A 577 -67.61 19.77 37.51
N LEU A 578 -67.64 18.57 38.09
CA LEU A 578 -66.66 17.52 37.79
C LEU A 578 -66.69 17.08 36.32
N PHE A 579 -67.88 16.88 35.74
CA PHE A 579 -68.06 16.54 34.32
C PHE A 579 -67.58 17.64 33.36
N GLY A 580 -67.75 18.91 33.72
CA GLY A 580 -67.27 20.03 32.91
C GLY A 580 -65.75 20.05 32.77
N PHE A 581 -65.04 19.80 33.87
CA PHE A 581 -63.57 19.77 33.87
C PHE A 581 -63.00 18.52 33.18
N THR A 582 -63.63 17.34 33.30
CA THR A 582 -63.21 16.15 32.56
C THR A 582 -63.42 16.30 31.06
N PHE A 583 -64.51 16.94 30.63
CA PHE A 583 -64.72 17.26 29.21
C PHE A 583 -63.65 18.21 28.66
N TRP A 584 -63.28 19.26 29.42
CA TRP A 584 -62.25 20.19 29.00
C TRP A 584 -60.87 19.53 28.86
N PHE A 585 -60.50 18.66 29.82
CA PHE A 585 -59.29 17.85 29.73
C PHE A 585 -59.29 16.93 28.50
N ALA A 586 -60.40 16.23 28.24
CA ALA A 586 -60.53 15.33 27.10
C ALA A 586 -60.34 16.06 25.76
N ALA A 587 -60.92 17.26 25.63
CA ALA A 587 -60.78 18.08 24.43
C ALA A 587 -59.33 18.56 24.21
N ASP A 588 -58.64 19.01 25.27
CA ASP A 588 -57.24 19.44 25.21
C ASP A 588 -56.31 18.25 24.91
N TYR A 589 -56.54 17.10 25.54
CA TYR A 589 -55.77 15.88 25.34
C TYR A 589 -55.88 15.35 23.90
N HIS A 590 -57.06 15.43 23.28
CA HIS A 590 -57.23 15.03 21.88
C HIS A 590 -56.48 15.96 20.91
N GLN A 591 -56.29 17.24 21.24
CA GLN A 591 -55.53 18.19 20.41
C GLN A 591 -54.01 17.99 20.49
N LEU A 592 -53.52 17.15 21.41
CA LEU A 592 -52.11 16.82 21.54
C LEU A 592 -51.60 15.79 20.51
N TYR A 593 -52.46 15.34 19.59
CA TYR A 593 -52.12 14.45 18.47
C TYR A 593 -52.28 15.16 17.11
N PRO A 594 -51.31 15.04 16.18
CA PRO A 594 -50.06 14.30 16.26
C PRO A 594 -48.95 15.06 17.01
N ILE A 595 -48.10 14.31 17.71
CA ILE A 595 -47.10 14.82 18.68
C ILE A 595 -46.06 15.76 18.07
N GLU A 596 -45.84 15.64 16.76
CA GLU A 596 -44.86 16.40 15.99
C GLU A 596 -45.29 17.86 15.78
N THR A 597 -46.58 18.17 15.97
CA THR A 597 -47.15 19.51 15.77
C THR A 597 -47.74 20.13 17.03
N SER A 598 -47.87 19.36 18.11
CA SER A 598 -48.59 19.78 19.31
C SER A 598 -47.69 20.49 20.33
N GLY A 599 -48.23 21.54 20.94
CA GLY A 599 -47.61 22.26 22.04
C GLY A 599 -47.72 21.51 23.38
N PRO A 600 -47.13 22.03 24.47
CA PRO A 600 -47.23 21.42 25.78
C PRO A 600 -48.67 21.39 26.31
N MET A 601 -49.03 20.36 27.09
CA MET A 601 -50.36 20.23 27.69
C MET A 601 -50.60 21.35 28.72
N HIS A 602 -51.72 22.06 28.58
CA HIS A 602 -52.05 23.16 29.48
C HIS A 602 -53.17 22.80 30.47
N ALA A 603 -54.05 21.86 30.13
CA ALA A 603 -55.16 21.40 30.98
C ALA A 603 -54.77 20.32 32.03
N SER A 604 -53.48 20.06 32.24
CA SER A 604 -52.99 19.16 33.30
C SER A 604 -51.83 19.80 34.08
N CYS A 605 -51.55 19.23 35.26
CA CYS A 605 -50.37 19.55 36.04
C CYS A 605 -49.06 19.17 35.35
N ASP A 606 -49.11 18.07 34.61
CA ASP A 606 -47.96 17.55 33.90
C ASP A 606 -47.95 18.08 32.46
N THR A 607 -47.20 19.16 32.25
CA THR A 607 -47.01 19.76 30.92
C THR A 607 -46.23 18.86 29.95
N THR A 608 -45.64 17.76 30.44
CA THR A 608 -44.90 16.78 29.63
C THR A 608 -45.79 15.66 29.10
N MET A 609 -47.04 15.57 29.57
CA MET A 609 -48.02 14.62 29.04
C MET A 609 -48.23 14.86 27.54
N ARG A 610 -48.22 13.79 26.75
CA ARG A 610 -48.41 13.81 25.30
C ARG A 610 -49.35 12.68 24.89
N ASN A 611 -50.16 12.92 23.86
CA ASN A 611 -51.02 11.91 23.27
C ASN A 611 -50.27 11.21 22.12
N ALA A 612 -49.41 10.25 22.47
CA ALA A 612 -48.71 9.41 21.51
C ALA A 612 -49.49 8.09 21.30
N ILE A 613 -49.79 7.74 20.06
CA ILE A 613 -50.44 6.45 19.73
C ILE A 613 -49.41 5.29 19.73
N PHE A 614 -48.11 5.59 19.79
CA PHE A 614 -47.01 4.60 19.73
C PHE A 614 -46.08 4.79 20.93
N ASP A 615 -45.65 3.68 21.52
CA ASP A 615 -44.74 3.69 22.67
C ASP A 615 -43.29 3.96 22.25
N ASN A 616 -42.94 3.79 20.96
CA ASN A 616 -41.63 4.11 20.42
C ASN A 616 -41.64 4.41 18.91
N ALA A 617 -40.53 4.97 18.41
CA ALA A 617 -40.31 5.30 16.99
C ALA A 617 -40.41 4.10 16.03
N LEU A 618 -40.28 2.87 16.55
CA LEU A 618 -40.27 1.61 15.81
C LEU A 618 -41.64 0.91 15.79
N GLN A 619 -42.59 1.33 16.62
CA GLN A 619 -43.98 0.89 16.63
C GLN A 619 -44.80 1.70 15.61
N LEU A 620 -44.30 1.84 14.39
CA LEU A 620 -45.23 2.02 13.28
C LEU A 620 -45.99 0.69 13.17
N PRO A 621 -47.32 0.63 13.40
CA PRO A 621 -48.05 -0.61 13.22
C PRO A 621 -47.81 -1.05 11.79
N LEU A 622 -47.29 -2.28 11.68
CA LEU A 622 -47.33 -3.09 10.47
C LEU A 622 -48.68 -2.86 9.81
N SER A 623 -48.66 -2.15 8.67
CA SER A 623 -49.75 -1.96 7.71
C SER A 623 -51.15 -2.11 8.30
N ASN A 624 -51.80 -0.99 8.67
CA ASN A 624 -53.26 -1.00 8.67
C ASN A 624 -53.73 -1.33 7.24
N PRO A 625 -54.53 -2.39 7.00
CA PRO A 625 -54.95 -2.82 5.67
C PRO A 625 -55.80 -1.78 4.91
N ASP A 626 -56.25 -0.75 5.61
CA ASP A 626 -57.10 0.36 5.20
C ASP A 626 -56.35 1.52 4.51
N GLY A 627 -55.03 1.42 4.30
CA GLY A 627 -54.29 2.34 3.40
C GLY A 627 -53.93 3.72 3.99
N SER A 628 -54.51 4.08 5.14
CA SER A 628 -54.42 5.42 5.74
C SER A 628 -53.01 5.87 6.12
N ARG A 629 -52.07 4.94 6.30
CA ARG A 629 -50.68 5.21 6.70
C ARG A 629 -49.66 5.01 5.59
N TRP A 630 -50.08 4.65 4.39
CA TRP A 630 -49.20 4.50 3.24
C TRP A 630 -48.43 5.78 2.89
N PRO A 631 -48.99 7.00 3.07
CA PRO A 631 -48.26 8.23 2.74
C PRO A 631 -46.94 8.40 3.48
N ILE A 632 -46.78 7.93 4.72
CA ILE A 632 -45.50 8.05 5.44
C ILE A 632 -44.44 7.09 4.89
N PHE A 633 -44.86 5.91 4.41
CA PHE A 633 -43.96 4.95 3.76
C PHE A 633 -43.60 5.43 2.36
N ASP A 634 -44.55 6.00 1.60
CA ASP A 634 -44.27 6.64 0.32
C ASP A 634 -43.31 7.84 0.49
N MET A 635 -43.44 8.60 1.58
CA MET A 635 -42.52 9.69 1.91
C MET A 635 -41.12 9.19 2.29
N LEU A 636 -41.03 8.12 3.09
CA LEU A 636 -39.75 7.47 3.42
C LEU A 636 -39.08 6.89 2.17
N ASP A 637 -39.85 6.22 1.31
CA ASP A 637 -39.37 5.61 0.08
C ASP A 637 -39.00 6.64 -1.01
N ALA A 638 -39.56 7.86 -0.94
CA ALA A 638 -39.24 8.96 -1.82
C ALA A 638 -38.14 9.90 -1.29
N GLN A 639 -37.67 9.74 -0.05
CA GLN A 639 -36.68 10.63 0.55
C GLN A 639 -35.32 10.42 -0.13
N PRO A 640 -34.74 11.45 -0.79
CA PRO A 640 -33.42 11.32 -1.37
C PRO A 640 -32.36 11.37 -0.26
N PHE A 641 -31.55 10.33 -0.15
CA PHE A 641 -30.39 10.32 0.74
C PHE A 641 -29.15 10.79 -0.01
N THR A 642 -28.34 11.60 0.66
CA THR A 642 -27.01 12.01 0.20
C THR A 642 -25.98 11.52 1.19
N MET A 643 -24.96 10.84 0.68
CA MET A 643 -23.80 10.43 1.48
C MET A 643 -22.63 11.36 1.15
N SER A 644 -21.98 11.88 2.20
CA SER A 644 -20.71 12.59 2.06
C SER A 644 -19.62 11.89 2.85
N LEU A 645 -18.47 11.74 2.22
CA LEU A 645 -17.27 11.12 2.73
C LEU A 645 -16.18 12.17 2.79
N ASP A 646 -15.72 12.51 3.99
CA ASP A 646 -14.52 13.35 4.17
C ASP A 646 -13.32 12.45 4.44
N LEU A 647 -12.32 12.50 3.55
CA LEU A 647 -11.00 11.94 3.78
C LEU A 647 -10.14 13.03 4.42
N ILE A 648 -9.70 12.79 5.64
CA ILE A 648 -9.01 13.77 6.46
C ILE A 648 -7.52 13.48 6.44
N ASN A 649 -6.72 14.54 6.33
CA ASN A 649 -5.26 14.50 6.29
C ASN A 649 -4.77 13.57 5.17
N THR A 650 -5.16 13.91 3.95
CA THR A 650 -4.84 13.16 2.73
C THR A 650 -4.42 14.09 1.60
N GLY A 651 -3.52 13.58 0.76
CA GLY A 651 -3.06 14.23 -0.48
C GLY A 651 -3.73 13.65 -1.71
N ALA A 652 -4.77 12.83 -1.53
CA ALA A 652 -5.50 12.21 -2.63
C ALA A 652 -6.26 13.25 -3.46
N ASP A 653 -6.09 13.19 -4.78
CA ASP A 653 -6.83 14.01 -5.73
C ASP A 653 -8.19 13.38 -6.09
N CYS A 654 -9.13 14.22 -6.52
CA CYS A 654 -10.47 13.77 -6.93
C CYS A 654 -10.46 12.76 -8.08
N GLU A 655 -9.49 12.86 -9.00
CA GLU A 655 -9.36 11.95 -10.15
C GLU A 655 -8.99 10.52 -9.72
N ASN A 656 -8.41 10.39 -8.54
CA ASN A 656 -7.96 9.12 -7.97
C ASN A 656 -9.03 8.42 -7.13
N ILE A 657 -10.25 8.96 -7.07
CA ILE A 657 -11.34 8.37 -6.30
C ILE A 657 -12.43 7.90 -7.24
N THR A 658 -12.71 6.61 -7.16
CA THR A 658 -13.84 6.00 -7.85
C THR A 658 -14.81 5.39 -6.83
N ILE A 659 -16.10 5.65 -7.04
CA ILE A 659 -17.17 5.12 -6.18
C ILE A 659 -18.04 4.18 -7.00
N GLN A 660 -18.20 2.97 -6.51
CA GLN A 660 -18.92 1.90 -7.17
C GLN A 660 -20.04 1.37 -6.27
N GLN A 661 -21.18 1.06 -6.87
CA GLN A 661 -22.26 0.32 -6.22
C GLN A 661 -22.09 -1.17 -6.49
N ASN A 662 -21.96 -1.96 -5.43
CA ASN A 662 -22.00 -3.42 -5.51
C ASN A 662 -23.46 -3.89 -5.51
N ARG A 663 -23.84 -4.71 -6.52
CA ARG A 663 -25.18 -5.29 -6.63
C ARG A 663 -25.08 -6.83 -6.58
N PRO A 664 -25.95 -7.52 -5.83
CA PRO A 664 -25.96 -8.98 -5.81
C PRO A 664 -26.20 -9.53 -7.23
N GLY A 665 -25.25 -10.31 -7.75
CA GLY A 665 -25.38 -11.05 -9.01
C GLY A 665 -25.17 -10.26 -10.31
N VAL A 666 -24.66 -9.02 -10.27
CA VAL A 666 -24.36 -8.20 -11.46
C VAL A 666 -23.00 -7.52 -11.32
N ASN A 667 -22.36 -7.17 -12.44
CA ASN A 667 -21.17 -6.31 -12.46
C ASN A 667 -21.45 -4.98 -11.73
N TYR A 668 -20.44 -4.44 -11.05
CA TYR A 668 -20.50 -3.17 -10.34
C TYR A 668 -20.93 -2.02 -11.26
N VAL A 669 -21.61 -1.02 -10.70
CA VAL A 669 -22.02 0.19 -11.43
C VAL A 669 -21.31 1.40 -10.83
N THR A 670 -20.47 2.07 -11.63
CA THR A 670 -19.81 3.31 -11.21
C THR A 670 -20.85 4.42 -11.06
N LEU A 671 -20.85 5.12 -9.92
CA LEU A 671 -21.75 6.24 -9.67
C LEU A 671 -21.21 7.50 -10.36
N SER A 672 -21.96 8.04 -11.33
CA SER A 672 -21.53 9.16 -12.19
C SER A 672 -21.73 10.56 -11.59
N ASN A 673 -22.53 10.71 -10.54
CA ASN A 673 -22.82 11.99 -9.89
C ASN A 673 -21.94 12.23 -8.65
N LEU A 674 -20.63 12.09 -8.81
CA LEU A 674 -19.65 12.39 -7.76
C LEU A 674 -19.31 13.88 -7.79
N SER A 675 -19.61 14.58 -6.70
CA SER A 675 -19.04 15.91 -6.45
C SER A 675 -17.88 15.74 -5.48
N CYS A 676 -16.68 16.12 -5.92
CA CYS A 676 -15.46 16.01 -5.13
C CYS A 676 -14.80 17.38 -5.01
N LEU A 677 -14.49 17.78 -3.77
CA LEU A 677 -13.95 19.10 -3.46
C LEU A 677 -12.84 18.98 -2.40
N MET A 678 -11.70 19.61 -2.69
CA MET A 678 -10.68 19.92 -1.69
C MET A 678 -11.20 21.04 -0.79
N GLN A 679 -11.20 20.80 0.52
CA GLN A 679 -11.58 21.79 1.53
C GLN A 679 -10.52 22.91 1.60
N PRO A 680 -10.86 24.11 2.13
CA PRO A 680 -9.95 25.26 2.22
C PRO A 680 -8.64 24.98 2.97
N ASP A 681 -8.63 23.96 3.82
CA ASP A 681 -7.48 23.53 4.62
C ASP A 681 -6.44 22.74 3.78
N ASN A 682 -6.71 22.48 2.48
CA ASN A 682 -5.84 21.77 1.53
C ASN A 682 -5.37 20.36 1.95
N VAL A 683 -5.95 19.79 3.00
CA VAL A 683 -5.61 18.44 3.50
C VAL A 683 -6.83 17.56 3.75
N THR A 684 -8.03 18.05 3.44
CA THR A 684 -9.27 17.29 3.54
C THR A 684 -9.98 17.28 2.20
N LEU A 685 -10.38 16.10 1.76
CA LEU A 685 -11.12 15.88 0.54
C LEU A 685 -12.55 15.43 0.87
N THR A 686 -13.55 16.13 0.36
CA THR A 686 -14.96 15.76 0.54
C THR A 686 -15.52 15.22 -0.76
N ALA A 687 -15.96 13.97 -0.74
CA ALA A 687 -16.67 13.29 -1.82
C ALA A 687 -18.14 13.13 -1.47
N THR A 688 -19.04 13.71 -2.26
CA THR A 688 -20.50 13.67 -2.02
C THR A 688 -21.23 13.07 -3.21
N PHE A 689 -22.13 12.12 -2.93
CA PHE A 689 -22.90 11.41 -3.95
C PHE A 689 -24.32 11.06 -3.46
N PRO A 690 -25.32 11.05 -4.36
CA PRO A 690 -26.68 10.65 -4.02
C PRO A 690 -26.76 9.13 -3.87
N LEU A 691 -27.57 8.66 -2.92
CA LEU A 691 -27.92 7.26 -2.76
C LEU A 691 -29.24 6.99 -3.50
N PRO A 692 -29.23 6.24 -4.63
CA PRO A 692 -30.42 6.05 -5.44
C PRO A 692 -31.44 5.06 -4.83
N GLN A 693 -31.06 4.30 -3.80
CA GLN A 693 -31.91 3.30 -3.13
C GLN A 693 -31.52 3.17 -1.64
N HIS A 694 -32.47 2.68 -0.82
CA HIS A 694 -32.32 2.51 0.63
C HIS A 694 -31.42 1.34 1.07
N GLN A 695 -31.13 0.39 0.20
CA GLN A 695 -30.19 -0.70 0.49
C GLN A 695 -29.08 -0.67 -0.54
N LEU A 696 -27.88 -0.30 -0.11
CA LEU A 696 -26.75 -0.13 -1.00
C LEU A 696 -25.46 -0.55 -0.29
N GLU A 697 -24.64 -1.33 -0.99
CA GLU A 697 -23.24 -1.50 -0.67
C GLU A 697 -22.44 -0.60 -1.61
N VAL A 698 -21.81 0.41 -1.04
CA VAL A 698 -20.95 1.34 -1.77
C VAL A 698 -19.50 0.95 -1.51
N GLN A 699 -18.73 0.77 -2.57
CA GLN A 699 -17.29 0.55 -2.50
C GLN A 699 -16.56 1.80 -3.00
N LEU A 700 -15.72 2.35 -2.13
CA LEU A 700 -14.78 3.41 -2.48
C LEU A 700 -13.45 2.78 -2.87
N ASN A 701 -12.96 3.11 -4.06
CA ASN A 701 -11.63 2.72 -4.54
C ASN A 701 -10.78 3.99 -4.72
N ILE A 702 -9.71 4.08 -3.94
CA ILE A 702 -8.73 5.16 -4.01
C ILE A 702 -7.45 4.62 -4.67
N SER A 703 -7.11 5.14 -5.84
CA SER A 703 -5.84 4.86 -6.54
C SER A 703 -4.75 5.82 -6.07
N GLY A 704 -3.49 5.37 -6.03
CA GLY A 704 -2.35 6.24 -5.74
C GLY A 704 -1.69 6.08 -4.36
N VAL A 705 -0.71 6.94 -4.08
CA VAL A 705 0.25 6.83 -2.98
C VAL A 705 -0.14 7.74 -1.81
N TYR A 706 -1.34 7.55 -1.27
CA TYR A 706 -1.87 8.47 -0.27
C TYR A 706 -2.00 7.80 1.09
N SER A 707 -1.60 8.55 2.12
CA SER A 707 -2.00 8.29 3.50
C SER A 707 -3.34 8.99 3.74
N ILE A 708 -4.24 8.31 4.46
CA ILE A 708 -5.52 8.88 4.90
C ILE A 708 -5.54 8.77 6.41
N GLY A 709 -5.50 9.92 7.06
CA GLY A 709 -5.44 10.02 8.52
C GLY A 709 -6.76 9.70 9.22
N GLY A 710 -7.88 9.93 8.57
CA GLY A 710 -9.21 9.62 9.11
C GLY A 710 -10.29 9.70 8.04
N ILE A 711 -11.43 9.09 8.34
CA ILE A 711 -12.61 9.09 7.48
C ILE A 711 -13.80 9.61 8.27
N ARG A 712 -14.52 10.60 7.75
CA ARG A 712 -15.82 11.01 8.25
C ARG A 712 -16.90 10.62 7.25
N LEU A 713 -17.89 9.86 7.72
CA LEU A 713 -19.06 9.46 6.95
C LEU A 713 -20.24 10.27 7.44
N CYS A 714 -20.91 11.00 6.55
CA CYS A 714 -22.15 11.67 6.85
C CYS A 714 -23.27 11.20 5.92
N LEU A 715 -24.46 11.04 6.49
CA LEU A 715 -25.68 10.68 5.79
C LEU A 715 -26.73 11.75 6.05
N ARG A 716 -27.26 12.31 4.97
CA ARG A 716 -28.21 13.42 5.00
C ARG A 716 -29.46 13.12 4.20
N GLY A 717 -30.61 13.46 4.77
CA GLY A 717 -31.92 13.35 4.13
C GLY A 717 -32.78 14.58 4.46
N PRO A 718 -33.38 15.26 3.48
CA PRO A 718 -34.22 16.43 3.73
C PRO A 718 -35.51 16.02 4.43
N GLY A 719 -36.02 16.85 5.34
CA GLY A 719 -37.35 16.66 5.90
C GLY A 719 -38.43 16.92 4.85
N ILE A 720 -39.53 16.19 4.91
CA ILE A 720 -40.66 16.30 3.96
C ILE A 720 -41.94 16.43 4.75
N ILE A 721 -42.81 17.37 4.37
CA ILE A 721 -44.13 17.57 4.97
C ILE A 721 -45.19 17.29 3.91
N ASN A 722 -46.10 16.36 4.18
CA ASN A 722 -47.22 16.04 3.29
C ASN A 722 -48.51 15.82 4.09
N GLY A 723 -49.39 16.82 4.09
CA GLY A 723 -50.63 16.78 4.86
C GLY A 723 -50.37 16.70 6.37
N SER A 724 -50.89 15.66 7.03
CA SER A 724 -50.66 15.38 8.46
C SER A 724 -49.40 14.55 8.74
N SER A 725 -48.68 14.11 7.70
CA SER A 725 -47.47 13.30 7.81
C SER A 725 -46.23 14.18 7.67
N THR A 726 -45.31 14.04 8.62
CA THR A 726 -44.08 14.83 8.70
C THR A 726 -42.90 13.89 8.81
N LEU A 727 -42.02 13.90 7.82
CA LEU A 727 -40.74 13.20 7.83
C LEU A 727 -39.64 14.17 8.25
N GLN A 728 -38.91 13.83 9.31
CA GLN A 728 -37.85 14.69 9.85
C GLN A 728 -36.60 14.68 8.97
N THR A 729 -35.78 15.73 9.09
CA THR A 729 -34.45 15.75 8.51
C THR A 729 -33.58 14.67 9.16
N LEU A 730 -32.81 13.95 8.35
CA LEU A 730 -31.74 13.09 8.82
C LEU A 730 -30.42 13.82 8.61
N ASP A 731 -29.64 14.01 9.67
CA ASP A 731 -28.25 14.45 9.59
C ASP A 731 -27.43 13.70 10.64
N THR A 732 -26.68 12.71 10.17
CA THR A 732 -25.81 11.89 11.01
C THR A 732 -24.42 11.86 10.43
N CYS A 733 -23.41 12.04 11.27
CA CYS A 733 -22.00 12.00 10.90
C CYS A 733 -21.22 11.15 11.91
N THR A 734 -20.35 10.28 11.39
CA THR A 734 -19.45 9.44 12.18
C THR A 734 -18.03 9.64 11.69
N LEU A 735 -17.15 10.10 12.58
CA LEU A 735 -15.71 10.18 12.35
C LEU A 735 -15.02 8.90 12.85
N LEU A 736 -14.17 8.33 12.01
CA LEU A 736 -13.32 7.17 12.27
C LEU A 736 -11.85 7.57 12.05
N PHE A 737 -11.03 7.49 13.09
CA PHE A 737 -9.61 7.82 13.01
C PHE A 737 -8.79 7.09 14.07
N THR A 738 -7.49 6.95 13.81
CA THR A 738 -6.49 6.44 14.76
C THR A 738 -5.23 7.31 14.66
N THR A 739 -4.43 7.38 15.73
CA THR A 739 -3.20 8.20 15.73
C THR A 739 -1.98 7.45 15.18
N ASN A 740 -1.91 6.15 15.41
CA ASN A 740 -0.72 5.34 15.11
C ASN A 740 -0.83 4.59 13.79
N GLU A 741 -1.98 4.64 13.15
CA GLU A 741 -2.24 3.96 11.90
C GLU A 741 -2.79 4.98 10.90
N THR A 742 -2.68 4.65 9.63
CA THR A 742 -3.26 5.39 8.52
C THR A 742 -3.84 4.38 7.55
N LEU A 743 -4.95 4.73 6.91
CA LEU A 743 -5.47 3.89 5.84
C LEU A 743 -4.53 4.03 4.64
N ALA A 744 -3.96 2.92 4.21
CA ALA A 744 -2.96 2.85 3.16
C ALA A 744 -3.52 2.16 1.90
N ARG A 745 -2.97 2.58 0.75
CA ARG A 745 -2.91 1.93 -0.58
C ARG A 745 -4.02 0.94 -0.97
N THR A 746 -4.87 1.35 -1.93
CA THR A 746 -6.02 0.56 -2.44
C THR A 746 -6.91 0.08 -1.31
N SER A 747 -7.36 1.03 -0.50
CA SER A 747 -8.38 0.76 0.50
C SER A 747 -9.74 0.65 -0.17
N THR A 748 -10.31 -0.55 -0.17
CA THR A 748 -11.72 -0.74 -0.48
C THR A 748 -12.51 -0.44 0.79
N VAL A 749 -13.14 0.72 0.85
CA VAL A 749 -14.06 1.04 1.95
C VAL A 749 -15.45 0.64 1.52
N SER A 750 -15.97 -0.46 2.07
CA SER A 750 -17.36 -0.89 1.88
C SER A 750 -18.25 -0.26 2.94
N VAL A 751 -19.18 0.58 2.50
CA VAL A 751 -20.23 1.14 3.36
C VAL A 751 -21.53 0.41 3.03
N SER A 752 -22.06 -0.33 4.00
CA SER A 752 -23.36 -0.98 3.90
C SER A 752 -24.39 -0.19 4.70
N LEU A 753 -25.43 0.28 4.02
CA LEU A 753 -26.61 0.82 4.69
C LEU A 753 -27.55 -0.36 5.02
N ILE A 754 -27.66 -0.70 6.31
CA ILE A 754 -28.58 -1.73 6.81
C ILE A 754 -29.77 -0.99 7.42
N LYS A 755 -30.98 -1.31 6.95
CA LYS A 755 -32.24 -0.79 7.49
C LYS A 755 -32.60 -1.50 8.80
#